data_AF-A0A5C0B3Q4-F1
#
_entry.id   AF-A0A5C0B3Q4-F1
#
_cell.length_a   1.000
_cell.length_b   1.000
_cell.length_c   1.000
_cell.angle_alpha   90.00
_cell.angle_beta   90.00
_cell.angle_gamma   90.00
#
_symmetry.space_group_name_H-M   'P 1'
#
loop_
_entity.id
_entity.type
_entity.pdbx_description
1 polymer ?
#
loop_
_entity_poly.entity_id
_entity_poly.type
_entity_poly.pdbx_seq_one_letter_code
_entity_poly.pdbx_strand_id
1 'polypeptide(L)'
;MLGISQHALAADSVPGGAPAQLGTPAGNERVVLNFVDAELPLVVRALAQFTGRNFLVDPRVKGQVTLVSDAPVSPNTAYNMLVGALRMQGFSAVDVGGVTRIVPEADAKLQGGAVGGTGAGGELATRTFRLNYENATNLVQVLRPMISPNNPINAYPGNNTLVVTDYADNLERIARVIANIDTPSAINTDVVPIRHGVASDVAMLASQLLDGGQQADAGQRIAVVADPRSNSVLLRSSSPARTRLARELVVKLDNPDARPGNLHVVYLRNAQATKLAEVLRGALTGQMDSQSDSSSSGSLSGNGSSGLGGLGSSSSNGSGGFGSSNGSVMGNTGGTMVSAGMGGGIGSQGMGRSNNSSSNNGTKPVGFSAGGATVQADPTTNTLIISAPDPLYRSLREIIDQLDHRRAQVLVESLIVEVSTDLSAEAGIQWAGGGRSVVGGTNLGGSGFNPSGLTTLDVLGSGLSLGVLRGTVNIAGVEVANLNLLARALQSRGGANILSTPNLLTLDNEQASIVVGKTVPFVTGQYITSGGGTSNNPFQTVQREDVGLTLRVRPQISEGGTVKLEIYQEVSSIDERLTNSAGIVTNKRAIETNVLVDDGQIIVLGGLIEDTVSEVRQGVPVLSDIPLLGGLFRYDTRQRGKTNLMVFLRPYVVRDAQGGNRVTLDRYDYMRRLQSQMQPGDHAVLPTMGAPLLPPAQVPSVPATPVAYDLRPQAQVDLTRAQPPVTETMESPRQLPGLVVDRMQATSRGAGVNIASDPAALYAIEDVDVTVLQVASTESQRAADVEVAQLAAAGLVGLVDLAPGGGEWRVRIQVPRNARALDESIAKLRGLGYTPQLVARP
;
A
#
# COMPACT_ATOMS: atom_id res chain seq x y z
N MET A 1 12.62 -60.54 50.09
CA MET A 1 12.89 -59.36 50.95
C MET A 1 11.59 -58.57 51.08
N LEU A 2 11.14 -58.40 52.33
CA LEU A 2 10.11 -57.48 52.88
C LEU A 2 8.74 -57.41 52.14
N GLY A 3 7.61 -57.83 52.70
CA GLY A 3 7.03 -57.44 54.01
C GLY A 3 6.20 -56.15 53.82
N ILE A 4 4.95 -55.95 54.24
CA ILE A 4 4.17 -56.33 55.44
C ILE A 4 2.69 -56.01 55.07
N SER A 5 1.73 -56.94 55.08
CA SER A 5 0.84 -57.38 56.18
C SER A 5 -0.11 -56.31 56.76
N GLN A 6 -1.42 -56.60 56.78
CA GLN A 6 -2.22 -56.84 58.00
C GLN A 6 -3.71 -57.03 57.63
N HIS A 7 -4.27 -58.23 57.82
CA HIS A 7 -4.91 -58.76 59.05
C HIS A 7 -6.32 -58.18 59.27
N ALA A 8 -7.36 -58.89 59.71
CA ALA A 8 -7.60 -60.29 60.03
C ALA A 8 -9.06 -60.43 60.51
N LEU A 9 -9.41 -61.64 60.95
CA LEU A 9 -10.57 -62.11 61.74
C LEU A 9 -11.78 -62.59 60.94
N ALA A 10 -12.41 -63.71 61.26
CA ALA A 10 -12.11 -64.93 62.03
C ALA A 10 -13.32 -65.84 61.72
N ALA A 11 -13.12 -67.05 61.22
CA ALA A 11 -13.17 -68.30 61.98
C ALA A 11 -14.42 -68.44 62.88
N ASP A 12 -15.34 -69.32 62.50
CA ASP A 12 -15.72 -70.45 63.35
C ASP A 12 -16.43 -71.57 62.53
N SER A 13 -16.62 -72.69 63.20
CA SER A 13 -16.54 -74.05 62.72
C SER A 13 -17.86 -74.84 62.89
N VAL A 14 -18.11 -75.75 61.93
CA VAL A 14 -18.60 -77.16 62.05
C VAL A 14 -19.43 -77.49 63.32
N PRO A 15 -20.63 -78.15 63.25
CA PRO A 15 -20.73 -79.49 62.64
C PRO A 15 -22.09 -79.93 62.04
N GLY A 16 -22.01 -80.98 61.23
CA GLY A 16 -22.89 -82.15 61.33
C GLY A 16 -24.39 -81.95 61.13
N GLY A 17 -24.85 -82.20 59.91
CA GLY A 17 -26.26 -82.49 59.62
C GLY A 17 -26.35 -83.31 58.35
N ALA A 18 -26.25 -84.63 58.48
CA ALA A 18 -26.59 -85.55 57.40
C ALA A 18 -28.03 -85.27 56.92
N PRO A 19 -28.27 -85.03 55.63
CA PRO A 19 -29.61 -85.17 55.10
C PRO A 19 -29.83 -86.65 54.80
N ALA A 20 -30.85 -87.17 55.47
CA ALA A 20 -31.40 -88.49 55.28
C ALA A 20 -31.60 -88.84 53.80
N GLN A 21 -31.41 -90.13 53.51
CA GLN A 21 -31.94 -90.82 52.33
C GLN A 21 -33.38 -90.36 52.06
N LEU A 22 -33.53 -89.57 50.99
CA LEU A 22 -34.79 -89.35 50.31
C LEU A 22 -34.71 -90.14 49.01
N GLY A 23 -35.43 -91.27 49.01
CA GLY A 23 -36.01 -91.95 47.86
C GLY A 23 -35.16 -92.05 46.59
N THR A 24 -34.60 -93.23 46.36
CA THR A 24 -34.28 -93.75 45.02
C THR A 24 -35.40 -93.38 44.04
N PRO A 25 -35.18 -92.56 43.00
CA PRO A 25 -36.18 -92.40 41.96
C PRO A 25 -36.29 -93.73 41.23
N ALA A 26 -37.50 -94.26 41.17
CA ALA A 26 -37.83 -95.44 40.40
C ALA A 26 -37.37 -95.26 38.94
N GLY A 27 -36.68 -96.28 38.44
CA GLY A 27 -36.59 -96.65 37.02
C GLY A 27 -36.03 -95.61 36.05
N ASN A 28 -34.73 -95.70 35.73
CA ASN A 28 -34.24 -95.33 34.38
C ASN A 28 -34.66 -96.41 33.37
N GLU A 29 -35.94 -96.77 33.41
CA GLU A 29 -36.56 -97.77 32.56
C GLU A 29 -36.71 -97.11 31.18
N ARG A 30 -36.04 -97.66 30.17
CA ARG A 30 -36.15 -97.17 28.80
C ARG A 30 -37.23 -97.97 28.11
N VAL A 31 -38.26 -97.30 27.61
CA VAL A 31 -39.40 -97.94 26.99
C VAL A 31 -39.48 -97.51 25.53
N VAL A 32 -39.91 -98.44 24.69
CA VAL A 32 -40.24 -98.19 23.29
C VAL A 32 -41.66 -97.64 23.26
N LEU A 33 -41.84 -96.40 22.83
CA LEU A 33 -43.14 -95.76 22.66
C LEU A 33 -43.71 -96.20 21.30
N ASN A 34 -44.90 -96.80 21.31
CA ASN A 34 -45.63 -97.14 20.09
C ASN A 34 -47.11 -96.81 20.27
N PHE A 35 -47.44 -95.54 20.08
CA PHE A 35 -48.80 -95.02 20.06
C PHE A 35 -49.11 -94.60 18.62
N VAL A 36 -50.04 -95.29 17.97
CA VAL A 36 -50.51 -94.95 16.61
C VAL A 36 -51.97 -94.56 16.73
N ASP A 37 -52.30 -93.32 16.34
CA ASP A 37 -53.66 -92.75 16.41
C ASP A 37 -54.34 -92.91 17.79
N ALA A 38 -53.54 -92.88 18.86
CA ALA A 38 -54.03 -93.06 20.21
C ALA A 38 -54.68 -91.77 20.73
N GLU A 39 -55.76 -91.90 21.51
CA GLU A 39 -56.40 -90.74 22.13
C GLU A 39 -55.44 -90.04 23.10
N LEU A 40 -55.28 -88.73 22.94
CA LEU A 40 -54.32 -87.93 23.70
C LEU A 40 -54.44 -88.08 25.24
N PRO A 41 -55.63 -88.13 25.86
CA PRO A 41 -55.75 -88.37 27.29
C PRO A 41 -55.19 -89.73 27.75
N LEU A 42 -55.26 -90.76 26.90
CA LEU A 42 -54.71 -92.09 27.19
C LEU A 42 -53.19 -92.08 27.10
N VAL A 43 -52.63 -91.41 26.09
CA VAL A 43 -51.17 -91.25 25.91
C VAL A 43 -50.57 -90.47 27.08
N VAL A 44 -51.22 -89.38 27.51
CA VAL A 44 -50.78 -88.57 28.65
C VAL A 44 -50.82 -89.37 29.94
N ARG A 45 -51.85 -90.19 30.17
CA ARG A 45 -51.94 -91.04 31.38
C ARG A 45 -50.88 -92.15 31.39
N ALA A 46 -50.60 -92.76 30.24
CA ALA A 46 -49.54 -93.76 30.10
C ALA A 46 -48.16 -93.15 30.35
N LEU A 47 -47.90 -91.97 29.80
CA LEU A 47 -46.67 -91.24 30.03
C LEU A 47 -46.59 -90.66 31.45
N ALA A 48 -47.70 -90.28 32.09
CA ALA A 48 -47.74 -89.85 33.50
C ALA A 48 -47.18 -90.93 34.44
N GLN A 49 -47.61 -92.18 34.21
CA GLN A 49 -47.15 -93.33 34.98
C GLN A 49 -45.68 -93.65 34.71
N PHE A 50 -45.22 -93.47 33.46
CA PHE A 50 -43.84 -93.73 33.06
C PHE A 50 -42.86 -92.64 33.53
N THR A 51 -43.24 -91.36 33.43
CA THR A 51 -42.38 -90.23 33.79
C THR A 51 -42.47 -89.88 35.27
N GLY A 52 -43.38 -90.48 36.03
CA GLY A 52 -43.65 -90.16 37.43
C GLY A 52 -44.14 -88.72 37.65
N ARG A 53 -44.75 -88.11 36.62
CA ARG A 53 -45.20 -86.71 36.64
C ARG A 53 -46.71 -86.65 36.72
N ASN A 54 -47.20 -85.69 37.49
CA ASN A 54 -48.63 -85.43 37.59
C ASN A 54 -49.05 -84.52 36.43
N PHE A 55 -49.94 -85.03 35.58
CA PHE A 55 -50.52 -84.26 34.48
C PHE A 55 -51.97 -83.88 34.79
N LEU A 56 -52.32 -82.62 34.53
CA LEU A 56 -53.69 -82.11 34.57
C LEU A 56 -54.11 -81.75 33.15
N VAL A 57 -55.03 -82.51 32.57
CA VAL A 57 -55.50 -82.30 31.19
C VAL A 57 -56.80 -81.52 31.21
N ASP A 58 -56.85 -80.40 30.48
CA ASP A 58 -58.09 -79.64 30.29
C ASP A 58 -59.08 -80.44 29.42
N PRO A 59 -60.39 -80.50 29.75
CA PRO A 59 -61.41 -81.18 28.95
C PRO A 59 -61.49 -80.75 27.46
N ARG A 60 -60.94 -79.58 27.12
CA ARG A 60 -60.85 -79.05 25.75
C ARG A 60 -59.76 -79.72 24.91
N VAL A 61 -58.84 -80.45 25.53
CA VAL A 61 -57.74 -81.14 24.86
C VAL A 61 -58.23 -82.47 24.30
N LYS A 62 -58.79 -82.42 23.09
CA LYS A 62 -59.26 -83.60 22.33
C LYS A 62 -58.44 -83.73 21.05
N GLY A 63 -57.92 -84.93 20.80
CA GLY A 63 -57.12 -85.23 19.63
C GLY A 63 -56.52 -86.62 19.68
N GLN A 64 -56.07 -87.09 18.54
CA GLN A 64 -55.29 -88.31 18.41
C GLN A 64 -53.83 -87.92 18.17
N VAL A 65 -52.92 -88.67 18.77
CA VAL A 65 -51.49 -88.43 18.63
C VAL A 65 -50.76 -89.73 18.31
N THR A 66 -49.84 -89.63 17.37
CA THR A 66 -48.95 -90.71 16.97
C THR A 66 -47.54 -90.43 17.51
N LEU A 67 -47.09 -91.26 18.46
CA LEU A 67 -45.73 -91.26 19.02
C LEU A 67 -45.12 -92.64 18.77
N VAL A 68 -44.15 -92.71 17.87
CA VAL A 68 -43.40 -93.93 17.56
C VAL A 68 -41.91 -93.67 17.80
N SER A 69 -41.26 -94.55 18.55
CA SER A 69 -39.81 -94.55 18.75
C SER A 69 -39.25 -95.94 18.44
N ASP A 70 -38.36 -96.07 17.46
CA ASP A 70 -37.72 -97.37 17.14
C ASP A 70 -36.63 -97.78 18.16
N ALA A 71 -36.15 -96.82 18.96
CA ALA A 71 -35.14 -97.01 19.99
C ALA A 71 -35.71 -96.75 21.40
N PRO A 72 -35.24 -97.47 22.44
CA PRO A 72 -35.68 -97.23 23.82
C PRO A 72 -35.39 -95.78 24.27
N VAL A 73 -36.43 -95.03 24.61
CA VAL A 73 -36.33 -93.61 25.00
C VAL A 73 -36.32 -93.44 26.51
N SER A 74 -35.58 -92.43 26.98
CA SER A 74 -35.57 -92.05 28.39
C SER A 74 -36.85 -91.31 28.79
N PRO A 75 -37.24 -91.28 30.07
CA PRO A 75 -38.41 -90.52 30.54
C PRO A 75 -38.42 -89.05 30.11
N ASN A 76 -37.26 -88.38 30.09
CA ASN A 76 -37.15 -86.98 29.64
C ASN A 76 -37.29 -86.85 28.12
N THR A 77 -36.74 -87.80 27.36
CA THR A 77 -36.89 -87.81 25.90
C THR A 77 -38.34 -88.09 25.49
N ALA A 78 -39.00 -89.02 26.19
CA ALA A 78 -40.41 -89.33 26.01
C ALA A 78 -41.31 -88.11 26.31
N TYR A 79 -40.99 -87.36 27.38
CA TYR A 79 -41.65 -86.10 27.70
C TYR A 79 -41.46 -85.06 26.59
N ASN A 80 -40.24 -84.86 26.08
CA ASN A 80 -40.00 -83.91 24.99
C ASN A 80 -40.72 -84.31 23.68
N MET A 81 -40.82 -85.61 23.40
CA MET A 81 -41.60 -86.13 22.27
C MET A 81 -43.10 -85.85 22.45
N LEU A 82 -43.62 -85.99 23.68
CA LEU A 82 -45.01 -85.64 24.00
C LEU A 82 -45.25 -84.13 23.84
N VAL A 83 -44.38 -83.28 24.38
CA VAL A 83 -44.49 -81.82 24.24
C VAL A 83 -44.39 -81.40 22.77
N GLY A 84 -43.50 -82.03 21.99
CA GLY A 84 -43.41 -81.82 20.55
C GLY A 84 -44.68 -82.24 19.79
N ALA A 85 -45.30 -83.35 20.16
CA ALA A 85 -46.54 -83.81 19.55
C ALA A 85 -47.76 -82.97 19.98
N LEU A 86 -47.81 -82.52 21.23
CA LEU A 86 -48.80 -81.57 21.73
C LEU A 86 -48.74 -80.26 20.95
N ARG A 87 -47.53 -79.77 20.67
CA ARG A 87 -47.28 -78.58 19.85
C ARG A 87 -47.83 -78.71 18.43
N MET A 88 -47.64 -79.87 17.79
CA MET A 88 -48.20 -80.13 16.44
C MET A 88 -49.72 -80.08 16.41
N GLN A 89 -50.38 -80.35 17.53
CA GLN A 89 -51.83 -80.32 17.69
C GLN A 89 -52.35 -79.02 18.32
N GLY A 90 -51.50 -77.99 18.52
CA GLY A 90 -51.90 -76.69 19.07
C GLY A 90 -52.17 -76.66 20.58
N PHE A 91 -51.63 -77.65 21.31
CA PHE A 91 -51.67 -77.72 22.77
C PHE A 91 -50.27 -77.46 23.35
N SER A 92 -50.21 -76.90 24.56
CA SER A 92 -48.96 -76.67 25.27
C SER A 92 -49.03 -77.28 26.67
N ALA A 93 -47.90 -77.86 27.09
CA ALA A 93 -47.67 -78.22 28.47
C ALA A 93 -47.13 -77.00 29.22
N VAL A 94 -47.69 -76.71 30.39
CA VAL A 94 -47.23 -75.65 31.30
C VAL A 94 -47.06 -76.24 32.69
N ASP A 95 -45.86 -76.18 33.25
CA ASP A 95 -45.61 -76.64 34.62
C ASP A 95 -45.94 -75.52 35.63
N VAL A 96 -46.87 -75.81 36.55
CA VAL A 96 -47.24 -74.88 37.63
C VAL A 96 -47.35 -75.65 38.94
N GLY A 97 -46.36 -75.47 39.82
CA GLY A 97 -46.39 -76.02 41.18
C GLY A 97 -46.27 -77.54 41.26
N GLY A 98 -45.44 -78.15 40.40
CA GLY A 98 -45.20 -79.61 40.41
C GLY A 98 -46.29 -80.44 39.73
N VAL A 99 -47.19 -79.79 38.99
CA VAL A 99 -48.22 -80.42 38.15
C VAL A 99 -48.14 -79.80 36.76
N THR A 100 -47.94 -80.63 35.75
CA THR A 100 -47.90 -80.22 34.35
C THR A 100 -49.33 -80.12 33.81
N ARG A 101 -49.79 -78.91 33.51
CA ARG A 101 -51.11 -78.66 32.92
C ARG A 101 -51.01 -78.71 31.40
N ILE A 102 -51.89 -79.45 30.76
CA ILE A 102 -52.02 -79.47 29.30
C ILE A 102 -53.21 -78.61 28.94
N VAL A 103 -52.94 -77.47 28.29
CA VAL A 103 -53.92 -76.45 27.94
C VAL A 103 -53.77 -76.09 26.45
N PRO A 104 -54.82 -75.55 25.81
CA PRO A 104 -54.69 -74.93 24.49
C PRO A 104 -53.59 -73.85 24.48
N GLU A 105 -52.84 -73.73 23.37
CA GLU A 105 -51.72 -72.77 23.25
C GLU A 105 -52.12 -71.31 23.56
N ALA A 106 -53.37 -70.93 23.26
CA ALA A 106 -53.90 -69.61 23.58
C ALA A 106 -53.93 -69.33 25.09
N ASP A 107 -54.30 -70.32 25.91
CA ASP A 107 -54.39 -70.20 27.37
C ASP A 107 -53.00 -70.36 28.02
N ALA A 108 -52.10 -71.11 27.37
CA ALA A 108 -50.70 -71.24 27.79
C ALA A 108 -49.96 -69.90 27.83
N LYS A 109 -50.36 -68.92 27.02
CA LYS A 109 -49.77 -67.56 27.00
C LYS A 109 -50.06 -66.75 28.26
N LEU A 110 -51.19 -67.03 28.92
CA LEU A 110 -51.61 -66.35 30.14
C LEU A 110 -51.14 -67.07 31.40
N GLN A 111 -50.90 -68.38 31.30
CA GLN A 111 -50.56 -69.24 32.44
C GLN A 111 -49.08 -69.67 32.46
N GLY A 112 -48.33 -69.48 31.37
CA GLY A 112 -47.01 -70.05 31.17
C GLY A 112 -45.81 -69.14 31.43
N GLY A 113 -44.83 -69.70 32.16
CA GLY A 113 -43.40 -69.43 32.02
C GLY A 113 -42.78 -68.43 32.99
N ALA A 114 -41.82 -68.90 33.81
CA ALA A 114 -40.95 -68.06 34.62
C ALA A 114 -40.10 -67.11 33.75
N VAL A 115 -40.07 -65.83 34.11
CA VAL A 115 -39.25 -64.82 33.44
C VAL A 115 -37.78 -65.06 33.78
N GLY A 116 -36.98 -65.49 32.82
CA GLY A 116 -35.51 -65.54 32.94
C GLY A 116 -34.88 -66.90 33.30
N GLY A 117 -35.64 -68.00 33.30
CA GLY A 117 -35.09 -69.35 33.48
C GLY A 117 -34.72 -70.03 32.16
N THR A 118 -33.64 -70.81 32.14
CA THR A 118 -33.39 -71.83 31.11
C THR A 118 -34.43 -72.94 31.27
N GLY A 119 -35.58 -72.80 30.63
CA GLY A 119 -36.61 -73.84 30.60
C GLY A 119 -36.10 -75.10 29.91
N ALA A 120 -36.56 -76.27 30.36
CA ALA A 120 -36.31 -77.52 29.66
C ALA A 120 -37.02 -77.47 28.28
N GLY A 121 -36.36 -78.02 27.25
CA GLY A 121 -36.80 -77.90 25.85
C GLY A 121 -38.28 -78.24 25.64
N GLY A 122 -38.98 -77.36 24.92
CA GLY A 122 -40.39 -77.52 24.55
C GLY A 122 -41.40 -76.62 25.30
N GLU A 123 -41.02 -75.92 26.37
CA GLU A 123 -41.93 -75.02 27.10
C GLU A 123 -42.02 -73.62 26.47
N LEU A 124 -43.18 -72.97 26.61
CA LEU A 124 -43.39 -71.55 26.27
C LEU A 124 -42.77 -70.66 27.35
N ALA A 125 -41.84 -69.78 26.97
CA ALA A 125 -41.17 -68.85 27.87
C ALA A 125 -41.15 -67.43 27.29
N THR A 126 -41.01 -66.43 28.16
CA THR A 126 -40.81 -65.03 27.75
C THR A 126 -39.41 -64.58 28.18
N ARG A 127 -38.61 -64.10 27.22
CA ARG A 127 -37.25 -63.62 27.46
C ARG A 127 -37.08 -62.19 26.96
N THR A 128 -36.33 -61.41 27.74
CA THR A 128 -35.92 -60.04 27.38
C THR A 128 -34.50 -60.03 26.83
N PHE A 129 -34.29 -59.33 25.72
CA PHE A 129 -33.00 -59.13 25.06
C PHE A 129 -32.69 -57.64 24.98
N ARG A 130 -31.57 -57.22 25.57
CA ARG A 130 -31.10 -55.83 25.48
C ARG A 130 -30.06 -55.73 24.36
N LEU A 131 -30.23 -54.75 23.48
CA LEU A 131 -29.35 -54.49 22.33
C LEU A 131 -28.46 -53.27 22.60
N ASN A 132 -27.18 -53.36 22.22
CA ASN A 132 -26.19 -52.31 22.50
C ASN A 132 -25.88 -51.41 21.30
N TYR A 133 -25.90 -51.96 20.09
CA TYR A 133 -25.44 -51.29 18.87
C TYR A 133 -26.55 -51.13 17.85
N GLU A 134 -27.43 -52.11 17.72
CA GLU A 134 -28.55 -52.09 16.77
C GLU A 134 -29.87 -51.65 17.39
N ASN A 135 -30.76 -51.07 16.58
CA ASN A 135 -32.05 -50.58 17.08
C ASN A 135 -33.07 -51.72 17.22
N ALA A 136 -33.75 -51.78 18.38
CA ALA A 136 -34.75 -52.79 18.69
C ALA A 136 -35.90 -52.84 17.69
N THR A 137 -36.36 -51.69 17.18
CA THR A 137 -37.48 -51.61 16.22
C THR A 137 -37.09 -52.20 14.86
N ASN A 138 -35.84 -51.98 14.43
CA ASN A 138 -35.34 -52.51 13.15
C ASN A 138 -35.24 -54.05 13.19
N LEU A 139 -34.83 -54.62 14.33
CA LEU A 139 -34.70 -56.07 14.48
C LEU A 139 -36.04 -56.81 14.52
N VAL A 140 -37.16 -56.16 14.89
CA VAL A 140 -38.49 -56.81 14.85
C VAL A 140 -38.80 -57.32 13.44
N GLN A 141 -38.48 -56.56 12.39
CA GLN A 141 -38.77 -56.94 11.01
C GLN A 141 -37.94 -58.15 10.57
N VAL A 142 -36.69 -58.24 11.04
CA VAL A 142 -35.76 -59.33 10.73
C VAL A 142 -36.11 -60.60 11.49
N LEU A 143 -36.57 -60.47 12.75
CA LEU A 143 -36.83 -61.61 13.63
C LEU A 143 -38.26 -62.18 13.49
N ARG A 144 -39.23 -61.41 12.97
CA ARG A 144 -40.63 -61.85 12.86
C ARG A 144 -40.86 -63.14 12.07
N PRO A 145 -40.15 -63.43 10.96
CA PRO A 145 -40.27 -64.71 10.25
C PRO A 145 -39.77 -65.91 11.06
N MET A 146 -38.96 -65.68 12.10
CA MET A 146 -38.36 -66.73 12.93
C MET A 146 -39.20 -67.07 14.16
N ILE A 147 -40.26 -66.31 14.45
CA ILE A 147 -41.14 -66.49 15.61
C ILE A 147 -42.44 -67.16 15.14
N SER A 148 -43.04 -68.00 15.99
CA SER A 148 -44.33 -68.61 15.67
C SER A 148 -45.38 -67.53 15.36
N PRO A 149 -46.21 -67.65 14.30
CA PRO A 149 -47.14 -66.60 13.87
C PRO A 149 -48.10 -66.10 14.96
N ASN A 150 -48.40 -66.97 15.93
CA ASN A 150 -49.33 -66.69 17.01
C ASN A 150 -48.66 -66.06 18.25
N ASN A 151 -47.34 -65.89 18.26
CA ASN A 151 -46.58 -65.45 19.43
C ASN A 151 -46.15 -63.97 19.34
N PRO A 152 -46.31 -63.18 20.43
CA PRO A 152 -45.99 -61.75 20.40
C PRO A 152 -44.49 -61.45 20.49
N ILE A 153 -44.05 -60.44 19.75
CA ILE A 153 -42.74 -59.78 19.86
C ILE A 153 -42.94 -58.27 20.02
N ASN A 154 -42.41 -57.72 21.11
CA ASN A 154 -42.51 -56.29 21.41
C ASN A 154 -41.12 -55.67 21.55
N ALA A 155 -40.89 -54.56 20.85
CA ALA A 155 -39.69 -53.75 21.02
C ALA A 155 -40.01 -52.51 21.87
N TYR A 156 -39.14 -52.22 22.82
CA TYR A 156 -39.13 -50.97 23.59
C TYR A 156 -37.95 -50.12 23.13
N PRO A 157 -38.20 -49.06 22.33
CA PRO A 157 -37.12 -48.23 21.78
C PRO A 157 -36.37 -47.45 22.87
N GLY A 158 -37.05 -47.08 23.97
CA GLY A 158 -36.47 -46.21 25.00
C GLY A 158 -35.29 -46.82 25.76
N ASN A 159 -35.31 -48.14 26.00
CA ASN A 159 -34.20 -48.88 26.62
C ASN A 159 -33.60 -49.93 25.66
N ASN A 160 -33.91 -49.81 24.38
CA ASN A 160 -33.45 -50.68 23.30
C ASN A 160 -33.55 -52.17 23.65
N THR A 161 -34.70 -52.59 24.19
CA THR A 161 -34.95 -53.95 24.67
C THR A 161 -36.06 -54.61 23.86
N LEU A 162 -35.84 -55.86 23.45
CA LEU A 162 -36.80 -56.75 22.80
C LEU A 162 -37.36 -57.74 23.81
N VAL A 163 -38.67 -57.84 23.90
CA VAL A 163 -39.38 -58.85 24.68
C VAL A 163 -39.97 -59.85 23.70
N VAL A 164 -39.51 -61.10 23.78
CA VAL A 164 -39.92 -62.18 22.88
C VAL A 164 -40.52 -63.31 23.71
N THR A 165 -41.73 -63.72 23.34
CA THR A 165 -42.39 -64.90 23.93
C THR A 165 -42.40 -66.00 22.88
N ASP A 166 -41.71 -67.12 23.12
CA ASP A 166 -41.74 -68.28 22.22
C ASP A 166 -41.27 -69.54 22.95
N TYR A 167 -41.22 -70.67 22.25
CA TYR A 167 -40.66 -71.91 22.78
C TYR A 167 -39.19 -71.75 23.16
N ALA A 168 -38.78 -72.39 24.26
CA ALA A 168 -37.42 -72.31 24.81
C ALA A 168 -36.32 -72.56 23.75
N ASP A 169 -36.48 -73.57 22.90
CA ASP A 169 -35.50 -73.91 21.86
C ASP A 169 -35.39 -72.82 20.78
N ASN A 170 -36.50 -72.14 20.46
CA ASN A 170 -36.50 -71.06 19.49
C ASN A 170 -35.92 -69.77 20.07
N LEU A 171 -36.14 -69.50 21.36
CA LEU A 171 -35.53 -68.37 22.05
C LEU A 171 -34.00 -68.46 22.09
N GLU A 172 -33.42 -69.66 22.20
CA GLU A 172 -31.96 -69.84 22.07
C GLU A 172 -31.45 -69.55 20.66
N ARG A 173 -32.21 -69.98 19.63
CA ARG A 173 -31.88 -69.67 18.24
C ARG A 173 -31.94 -68.17 17.96
N ILE A 174 -32.99 -67.49 18.45
CA ILE A 174 -33.15 -66.03 18.34
C ILE A 174 -32.01 -65.30 19.09
N ALA A 175 -31.63 -65.78 20.28
CA ALA A 175 -30.52 -65.21 21.04
C ALA A 175 -29.19 -65.23 20.26
N ARG A 176 -28.89 -66.33 19.54
CA ARG A 176 -27.69 -66.43 18.70
C ARG A 176 -27.74 -65.49 17.50
N VAL A 177 -28.91 -65.32 16.87
CA VAL A 177 -29.09 -64.38 15.75
C VAL A 177 -28.89 -62.95 16.22
N ILE A 178 -29.50 -62.57 17.36
CA ILE A 178 -29.32 -61.24 17.95
C ILE A 178 -27.84 -60.98 18.26
N ALA A 179 -27.14 -61.94 18.89
CA ALA A 179 -25.73 -61.77 19.24
C ALA A 179 -24.81 -61.57 18.03
N ASN A 180 -25.15 -62.14 16.86
CA ASN A 180 -24.36 -61.96 15.63
C ASN A 180 -24.68 -60.65 14.90
N ILE A 181 -25.89 -60.09 15.08
CA ILE A 181 -26.31 -58.86 14.42
C ILE A 181 -25.97 -57.62 15.27
N ASP A 182 -26.07 -57.72 16.60
CA ASP A 182 -25.72 -56.65 17.55
C ASP A 182 -24.19 -56.50 17.70
N THR A 183 -23.53 -56.20 16.59
CA THR A 183 -22.09 -55.92 16.51
C THR A 183 -21.86 -54.41 16.35
N PRO A 184 -20.73 -53.86 16.83
CA PRO A 184 -20.46 -52.43 16.72
C PRO A 184 -20.32 -52.01 15.25
N SER A 185 -21.30 -51.25 14.75
CA SER A 185 -21.19 -50.53 13.47
C SER A 185 -19.99 -49.58 13.53
N ALA A 186 -18.97 -49.82 12.71
CA ALA A 186 -17.71 -49.09 12.73
C ALA A 186 -17.88 -47.65 12.20
N ILE A 187 -18.23 -46.71 13.08
CA ILE A 187 -18.15 -45.28 12.79
C ILE A 187 -16.65 -44.93 12.68
N ASN A 188 -16.19 -44.64 11.46
CA ASN A 188 -14.80 -44.30 11.18
C ASN A 188 -14.65 -42.79 11.05
N THR A 189 -13.92 -42.20 12.00
CA THR A 189 -13.57 -40.77 12.02
C THR A 189 -12.13 -40.59 11.62
N ASP A 190 -11.86 -39.60 10.77
CA ASP A 190 -10.54 -39.27 10.27
C ASP A 190 -10.30 -37.76 10.25
N VAL A 191 -9.04 -37.36 10.43
CA VAL A 191 -8.64 -35.93 10.50
C VAL A 191 -7.59 -35.67 9.43
N VAL A 192 -7.89 -34.77 8.51
CA VAL A 192 -6.99 -34.41 7.40
C VAL A 192 -6.51 -32.97 7.58
N PRO A 193 -5.21 -32.74 7.86
CA PRO A 193 -4.66 -31.38 7.92
C PRO A 193 -4.56 -30.77 6.53
N ILE A 194 -4.96 -29.51 6.38
CA ILE A 194 -4.89 -28.74 5.13
C ILE A 194 -3.61 -27.88 5.14
N ARG A 195 -2.82 -27.95 4.07
CA ARG A 195 -1.51 -27.28 3.95
C ARG A 195 -1.55 -26.00 3.14
N HIS A 196 -2.35 -25.95 2.08
CA HIS A 196 -2.36 -24.86 1.11
C HIS A 196 -3.67 -24.05 1.16
N GLY A 197 -4.81 -24.72 1.34
CA GLY A 197 -6.12 -24.08 1.45
C GLY A 197 -6.55 -23.68 2.88
N VAL A 198 -7.69 -22.98 2.96
CA VAL A 198 -8.41 -22.74 4.23
C VAL A 198 -9.38 -23.89 4.48
N ALA A 199 -9.32 -24.50 5.67
CA ALA A 199 -10.13 -25.68 5.99
C ALA A 199 -11.65 -25.45 5.87
N SER A 200 -12.16 -24.24 6.13
CA SER A 200 -13.57 -23.90 5.94
C SER A 200 -14.03 -24.07 4.49
N ASP A 201 -13.21 -23.59 3.56
CA ASP A 201 -13.56 -23.49 2.14
C ASP A 201 -13.44 -24.87 1.50
N VAL A 202 -12.38 -25.60 1.85
CA VAL A 202 -12.17 -27.00 1.43
C VAL A 202 -13.29 -27.89 1.97
N ALA A 203 -13.72 -27.70 3.23
CA ALA A 203 -14.81 -28.49 3.80
C ALA A 203 -16.17 -28.21 3.14
N MET A 204 -16.46 -26.96 2.79
CA MET A 204 -17.68 -26.59 2.05
C MET A 204 -17.70 -27.19 0.65
N LEU A 205 -16.58 -27.08 -0.08
CA LEU A 205 -16.48 -27.64 -1.42
C LEU A 205 -16.52 -29.18 -1.39
N ALA A 206 -15.83 -29.79 -0.43
CA ALA A 206 -15.83 -31.25 -0.26
C ALA A 206 -17.20 -31.77 0.16
N SER A 207 -17.93 -31.09 1.05
CA SER A 207 -19.29 -31.52 1.43
C SER A 207 -20.26 -31.45 0.26
N GLN A 208 -20.17 -30.40 -0.57
CA GLN A 208 -20.99 -30.25 -1.76
C GLN A 208 -20.69 -31.30 -2.84
N LEU A 209 -19.44 -31.76 -2.95
CA LEU A 209 -19.05 -32.82 -3.89
C LEU A 209 -19.32 -34.24 -3.36
N LEU A 210 -19.38 -34.43 -2.03
CA LEU A 210 -19.63 -35.74 -1.39
C LEU A 210 -21.11 -36.02 -1.12
N ASP A 211 -21.96 -34.99 -0.99
CA ASP A 211 -23.40 -35.16 -0.80
C ASP A 211 -24.06 -35.52 -2.14
N GLY A 212 -24.01 -36.81 -2.47
CA GLY A 212 -24.59 -37.37 -3.68
C GLY A 212 -26.11 -37.41 -3.63
N GLY A 213 -26.76 -36.26 -3.83
CA GLY A 213 -28.20 -36.15 -4.07
C GLY A 213 -29.11 -36.47 -2.88
N GLN A 214 -30.28 -35.84 -2.86
CA GLN A 214 -31.26 -35.79 -1.74
C GLN A 214 -31.83 -37.15 -1.26
N GLN A 215 -31.38 -38.28 -1.78
CA GLN A 215 -31.88 -39.63 -1.48
C GLN A 215 -30.83 -40.59 -0.90
N ALA A 216 -29.73 -40.07 -0.34
CA ALA A 216 -28.81 -40.88 0.45
C ALA A 216 -29.33 -41.08 1.88
N ASP A 217 -29.54 -42.35 2.24
CA ASP A 217 -29.91 -42.85 3.56
C ASP A 217 -29.05 -42.24 4.67
N ALA A 218 -29.66 -41.84 5.79
CA ALA A 218 -29.00 -41.06 6.85
C ALA A 218 -27.80 -41.81 7.47
N GLY A 219 -27.81 -43.15 7.40
CA GLY A 219 -26.70 -43.99 7.83
C GLY A 219 -25.49 -44.00 6.89
N GLN A 220 -25.56 -43.43 5.69
CA GLN A 220 -24.49 -43.49 4.68
C GLN A 220 -23.87 -42.13 4.29
N ARG A 221 -24.32 -41.03 4.91
CA ARG A 221 -23.79 -39.70 4.64
C ARG A 221 -22.39 -39.52 5.21
N ILE A 222 -21.53 -38.82 4.48
CA ILE A 222 -20.21 -38.42 4.96
C ILE A 222 -20.36 -37.03 5.56
N ALA A 223 -20.20 -36.91 6.87
CA ALA A 223 -20.18 -35.60 7.51
C ALA A 223 -18.77 -35.02 7.42
N VAL A 224 -18.64 -33.91 6.69
CA VAL A 224 -17.40 -33.14 6.55
C VAL A 224 -17.52 -31.90 7.41
N VAL A 225 -16.61 -31.71 8.36
CA VAL A 225 -16.61 -30.55 9.27
C VAL A 225 -15.21 -29.95 9.30
N ALA A 226 -15.10 -28.63 9.13
CA ALA A 226 -13.82 -27.94 9.31
C ALA A 226 -13.56 -27.64 10.79
N ASP A 227 -12.31 -27.80 11.24
CA ASP A 227 -11.77 -27.16 12.43
C ASP A 227 -10.83 -26.01 12.00
N PRO A 228 -11.32 -24.75 12.03
CA PRO A 228 -10.52 -23.59 11.64
C PRO A 228 -9.28 -23.38 12.53
N ARG A 229 -9.33 -23.83 13.79
CA ARG A 229 -8.24 -23.61 14.76
C ARG A 229 -7.02 -24.46 14.44
N SER A 230 -7.23 -25.68 13.98
CA SER A 230 -6.15 -26.61 13.61
C SER A 230 -5.89 -26.67 12.09
N ASN A 231 -6.62 -25.86 11.31
CA ASN A 231 -6.69 -25.93 9.84
C ASN A 231 -6.82 -27.37 9.33
N SER A 232 -7.75 -28.13 9.91
CA SER A 232 -7.99 -29.52 9.53
C SER A 232 -9.45 -29.79 9.20
N VAL A 233 -9.69 -30.78 8.36
CA VAL A 233 -11.01 -31.24 7.97
C VAL A 233 -11.26 -32.59 8.62
N LEU A 234 -12.33 -32.66 9.40
CA LEU A 234 -12.83 -33.86 10.08
C LEU A 234 -13.80 -34.58 9.13
N LEU A 235 -13.47 -35.83 8.77
CA LEU A 235 -14.37 -36.73 8.05
C LEU A 235 -15.02 -37.71 9.03
N ARG A 236 -16.35 -37.86 8.96
CA ARG A 236 -17.08 -38.92 9.67
C ARG A 236 -17.95 -39.70 8.70
N SER A 237 -17.78 -41.03 8.69
CA SER A 237 -18.62 -41.93 7.89
C SER A 237 -18.84 -43.27 8.60
N SER A 238 -19.93 -43.95 8.28
CA SER A 238 -20.24 -45.32 8.69
C SER A 238 -19.44 -46.38 7.92
N SER A 239 -18.71 -45.98 6.87
CA SER A 239 -17.91 -46.89 6.05
C SER A 239 -16.45 -46.42 5.93
N PRO A 240 -15.47 -47.22 6.39
CA PRO A 240 -14.04 -46.92 6.22
C PRO A 240 -13.60 -46.73 4.76
N ALA A 241 -14.31 -47.31 3.79
CA ALA A 241 -14.02 -47.12 2.37
C ALA A 241 -14.37 -45.69 1.90
N ARG A 242 -15.48 -45.14 2.39
CA ARG A 242 -15.93 -43.78 2.05
C ARG A 242 -15.08 -42.71 2.73
N THR A 243 -14.64 -42.94 3.97
CA THR A 243 -13.69 -42.04 4.65
C THR A 243 -12.37 -41.91 3.87
N ARG A 244 -11.87 -43.00 3.26
CA ARG A 244 -10.67 -42.94 2.40
C ARG A 244 -10.89 -42.15 1.11
N LEU A 245 -12.04 -42.31 0.46
CA LEU A 245 -12.40 -41.53 -0.74
C LEU A 245 -12.48 -40.04 -0.39
N ALA A 246 -13.18 -39.72 0.70
CA ALA A 246 -13.31 -38.35 1.21
C ALA A 246 -11.94 -37.72 1.49
N ARG A 247 -11.05 -38.46 2.16
CA ARG A 247 -9.65 -38.04 2.38
C ARG A 247 -8.93 -37.76 1.07
N GLU A 248 -9.01 -38.66 0.09
CA GLU A 248 -8.34 -38.46 -1.20
C GLU A 248 -8.86 -37.21 -1.93
N LEU A 249 -10.16 -36.95 -1.90
CA LEU A 249 -10.73 -35.73 -2.49
C LEU A 249 -10.22 -34.48 -1.77
N VAL A 250 -10.24 -34.47 -0.44
CA VAL A 250 -9.73 -33.33 0.36
C VAL A 250 -8.27 -33.05 0.02
N VAL A 251 -7.43 -34.09 -0.11
CA VAL A 251 -6.02 -33.94 -0.53
C VAL A 251 -5.89 -33.41 -1.96
N LYS A 252 -6.75 -33.84 -2.90
CA LYS A 252 -6.75 -33.32 -4.27
C LYS A 252 -7.24 -31.87 -4.37
N LEU A 253 -8.08 -31.43 -3.45
CA LEU A 253 -8.53 -30.03 -3.37
C LEU A 253 -7.47 -29.14 -2.71
N ASP A 254 -6.64 -29.69 -1.83
CA ASP A 254 -5.52 -29.00 -1.18
C ASP A 254 -4.28 -28.92 -2.09
N ASN A 255 -4.43 -28.32 -3.28
CA ASN A 255 -3.30 -28.06 -4.18
C ASN A 255 -2.66 -26.70 -3.88
N PRO A 256 -1.35 -26.53 -4.12
CA PRO A 256 -0.70 -25.23 -4.03
C PRO A 256 -1.21 -24.29 -5.13
N ASP A 257 -1.80 -23.16 -4.74
CA ASP A 257 -2.15 -22.10 -5.69
C ASP A 257 -0.88 -21.56 -6.36
N ALA A 258 -0.88 -21.53 -7.70
CA ALA A 258 0.29 -21.16 -8.49
C ALA A 258 0.72 -19.69 -8.34
N ARG A 259 -0.17 -18.81 -7.83
CA ARG A 259 0.12 -17.39 -7.57
C ARG A 259 -0.70 -16.88 -6.38
N PRO A 260 -0.05 -16.57 -5.24
CA PRO A 260 -0.77 -16.11 -4.06
C PRO A 260 -1.13 -14.63 -4.23
N GLY A 261 -2.41 -14.35 -4.43
CA GLY A 261 -2.97 -13.04 -4.11
C GLY A 261 -3.71 -12.35 -5.26
N ASN A 262 -4.88 -11.84 -4.94
CA ASN A 262 -5.60 -10.85 -5.76
C ASN A 262 -4.88 -9.49 -5.75
N LEU A 263 -3.85 -9.31 -4.91
CA LEU A 263 -3.10 -8.07 -4.73
C LEU A 263 -1.87 -8.03 -5.63
N HIS A 264 -1.82 -7.01 -6.47
CA HIS A 264 -0.77 -6.75 -7.44
C HIS A 264 -0.15 -5.38 -7.18
N VAL A 265 1.19 -5.32 -7.15
CA VAL A 265 1.91 -4.04 -7.05
C VAL A 265 2.49 -3.73 -8.43
N VAL A 266 2.11 -2.57 -8.98
CA VAL A 266 2.55 -2.09 -10.29
C VAL A 266 3.42 -0.86 -10.10
N TYR A 267 4.68 -0.96 -10.52
CA TYR A 267 5.61 0.16 -10.53
C TYR A 267 5.43 0.97 -11.82
N LEU A 268 5.16 2.26 -11.69
CA LEU A 268 5.01 3.16 -12.82
C LEU A 268 6.37 3.78 -13.19
N ARG A 269 6.65 3.89 -14.49
CA ARG A 269 7.93 4.39 -15.00
C ARG A 269 7.86 5.87 -15.38
N ASN A 270 6.74 6.31 -15.93
CA ASN A 270 6.55 7.63 -16.51
C ASN A 270 5.37 8.39 -15.90
N ALA A 271 4.27 7.69 -15.60
CA ALA A 271 3.07 8.27 -15.02
C ALA A 271 3.16 8.43 -13.49
N GLN A 272 2.39 9.39 -12.95
CA GLN A 272 2.23 9.56 -11.51
C GLN A 272 1.09 8.69 -11.00
N ALA A 273 1.36 7.87 -9.97
CA ALA A 273 0.40 6.92 -9.42
C ALA A 273 -0.89 7.58 -8.93
N THR A 274 -0.79 8.78 -8.34
CA THR A 274 -1.95 9.54 -7.88
C THR A 274 -2.88 9.90 -9.03
N LYS A 275 -2.36 10.52 -10.10
CA LYS A 275 -3.14 10.89 -11.29
C LYS A 275 -3.71 9.67 -12.00
N LEU A 276 -2.94 8.58 -12.11
CA LEU A 276 -3.38 7.37 -12.80
C LEU A 276 -4.50 6.67 -12.03
N ALA A 277 -4.44 6.60 -10.70
CA ALA A 277 -5.52 6.05 -9.88
C ALA A 277 -6.84 6.83 -10.07
N GLU A 278 -6.79 8.14 -10.21
CA GLU A 278 -8.01 8.94 -10.48
C GLU A 278 -8.63 8.61 -11.84
N VAL A 279 -7.81 8.41 -12.88
CA VAL A 279 -8.29 7.99 -14.21
C VAL A 279 -8.87 6.58 -14.17
N LEU A 280 -8.20 5.63 -13.49
CA LEU A 280 -8.70 4.26 -13.32
C LEU A 280 -10.02 4.23 -12.54
N ARG A 281 -10.21 5.14 -11.58
CA ARG A 281 -11.47 5.28 -10.85
C ARG A 281 -12.62 5.60 -11.81
N GLY A 282 -12.45 6.60 -12.66
CA GLY A 282 -13.46 6.97 -13.67
C GLY A 282 -13.74 5.83 -14.66
N ALA A 283 -12.71 5.08 -15.06
CA ALA A 283 -12.88 3.93 -15.95
C ALA A 283 -13.66 2.77 -15.29
N LEU A 284 -13.48 2.54 -13.99
CA LEU A 284 -14.02 1.38 -13.28
C LEU A 284 -15.41 1.63 -12.66
N THR A 285 -15.69 2.86 -12.22
CA THR A 285 -16.99 3.23 -11.67
C THR A 285 -18.01 3.56 -12.76
N GLY A 286 -17.56 3.79 -14.01
CA GLY A 286 -18.39 4.40 -15.06
C GLY A 286 -18.87 5.82 -14.72
N GLN A 287 -18.47 6.32 -13.55
CA GLN A 287 -18.81 7.63 -13.02
C GLN A 287 -17.66 8.55 -13.42
N MET A 288 -17.77 9.13 -14.59
CA MET A 288 -16.89 10.22 -14.98
C MET A 288 -17.18 11.38 -14.02
N ASP A 289 -16.17 11.74 -13.22
CA ASP A 289 -16.23 12.84 -12.27
C ASP A 289 -16.55 14.12 -13.04
N SER A 290 -17.83 14.48 -13.04
CA SER A 290 -18.29 15.75 -13.58
C SER A 290 -17.84 16.77 -12.57
N GLN A 291 -16.69 17.38 -12.84
CA GLN A 291 -16.15 18.48 -12.06
C GLN A 291 -17.11 19.67 -12.17
N SER A 292 -18.19 19.65 -11.39
CA SER A 292 -19.07 20.78 -11.16
C SER A 292 -18.58 21.47 -9.89
N ASP A 293 -17.77 22.51 -10.11
CA ASP A 293 -17.62 23.61 -9.18
C ASP A 293 -19.00 24.28 -9.00
N SER A 294 -19.75 23.87 -7.98
CA SER A 294 -20.81 24.71 -7.42
C SER A 294 -21.23 24.21 -6.04
N SER A 295 -21.17 25.15 -5.10
CA SER A 295 -21.73 25.17 -3.76
C SER A 295 -23.06 24.43 -3.55
N SER A 296 -23.15 23.83 -2.36
CA SER A 296 -24.37 23.41 -1.64
C SER A 296 -25.26 22.37 -2.30
N SER A 297 -25.17 21.12 -1.85
CA SER A 297 -26.32 20.42 -1.27
C SER A 297 -25.85 19.18 -0.52
N GLY A 298 -26.29 19.06 0.73
CA GLY A 298 -26.14 17.82 1.49
C GLY A 298 -27.03 16.75 0.86
N SER A 299 -26.41 15.75 0.27
CA SER A 299 -27.08 14.54 -0.17
C SER A 299 -26.92 13.49 0.92
N LEU A 300 -28.05 13.12 1.52
CA LEU A 300 -28.20 12.00 2.42
C LEU A 300 -28.04 10.69 1.62
N SER A 301 -27.01 9.91 1.96
CA SER A 301 -26.91 8.52 1.49
C SER A 301 -27.79 7.63 2.35
N GLY A 302 -28.88 7.17 1.75
CA GLY A 302 -29.73 6.11 2.28
C GLY A 302 -28.95 4.80 2.40
N ASN A 303 -29.10 4.15 3.55
CA ASN A 303 -28.80 2.74 3.72
C ASN A 303 -30.13 2.02 3.96
N GLY A 304 -30.47 1.10 3.07
CA GLY A 304 -31.68 0.31 3.18
C GLY A 304 -31.47 -0.92 4.06
N SER A 305 -32.33 -1.10 5.05
CA SER A 305 -32.80 -2.45 5.44
C SER A 305 -34.17 -2.35 6.14
N SER A 306 -35.19 -2.83 5.43
CA SER A 306 -36.34 -3.61 5.92
C SER A 306 -36.62 -3.69 7.42
N GLY A 307 -37.87 -3.40 7.81
CA GLY A 307 -38.51 -4.04 8.97
C GLY A 307 -39.55 -3.21 9.73
N LEU A 308 -40.82 -3.56 9.54
CA LEU A 308 -41.97 -3.43 10.45
C LEU A 308 -42.47 -2.04 10.89
N GLY A 309 -43.81 -1.95 10.96
CA GLY A 309 -44.57 -0.73 11.26
C GLY A 309 -44.60 -0.31 12.73
N GLY A 310 -45.16 0.87 12.95
CA GLY A 310 -45.41 1.43 14.28
C GLY A 310 -45.78 2.91 14.23
N LEU A 311 -47.08 3.16 14.32
CA LEU A 311 -47.81 4.30 14.91
C LEU A 311 -47.07 5.62 15.21
N GLY A 312 -47.76 6.72 14.89
CA GLY A 312 -48.05 7.73 15.92
C GLY A 312 -47.64 9.17 15.65
N SER A 313 -48.64 9.97 15.24
CA SER A 313 -48.90 11.36 15.66
C SER A 313 -47.77 12.40 15.63
N SER A 314 -47.98 13.46 14.87
CA SER A 314 -48.05 14.78 15.49
C SER A 314 -48.82 15.78 14.62
N SER A 315 -49.59 16.57 15.35
CA SER A 315 -50.66 17.46 14.95
C SER A 315 -50.18 18.74 14.27
N SER A 316 -51.02 19.16 13.33
CA SER A 316 -51.28 20.52 12.89
C SER A 316 -51.01 21.61 13.94
N ASN A 317 -50.26 22.65 13.54
CA ASN A 317 -50.77 24.02 13.67
C ASN A 317 -50.03 24.95 12.71
N GLY A 318 -50.76 25.55 11.78
CA GLY A 318 -50.30 26.61 10.92
C GLY A 318 -51.10 27.88 11.20
N SER A 319 -50.42 28.99 11.42
CA SER A 319 -50.99 30.33 11.27
C SER A 319 -49.89 31.30 10.88
N GLY A 320 -50.03 31.91 9.71
CA GLY A 320 -49.12 32.93 9.19
C GLY A 320 -49.30 34.30 9.86
N GLY A 321 -48.40 35.24 9.51
CA GLY A 321 -48.51 36.62 9.95
C GLY A 321 -47.29 37.48 9.59
N PHE A 322 -47.46 38.25 8.51
CA PHE A 322 -46.83 39.47 8.01
C PHE A 322 -45.81 40.26 8.86
N GLY A 323 -44.86 40.90 8.15
CA GLY A 323 -43.77 41.70 8.72
C GLY A 323 -44.05 43.19 8.92
N SER A 324 -43.05 43.91 9.45
CA SER A 324 -42.84 45.36 9.26
C SER A 324 -41.51 45.82 9.89
N SER A 325 -40.78 46.63 9.11
CA SER A 325 -40.04 47.87 9.45
C SER A 325 -38.95 47.98 10.52
N ASN A 326 -37.95 48.81 10.16
CA ASN A 326 -36.88 49.47 10.93
C ASN A 326 -35.69 48.57 11.34
N GLY A 327 -34.42 48.93 11.14
CA GLY A 327 -33.81 50.23 10.83
C GLY A 327 -32.66 50.46 11.81
N SER A 328 -31.49 50.86 11.32
CA SER A 328 -30.28 51.32 12.05
C SER A 328 -29.42 50.25 12.76
N VAL A 329 -28.12 50.39 13.02
CA VAL A 329 -26.98 51.23 12.57
C VAL A 329 -25.73 50.49 13.11
N MET A 330 -24.62 50.66 12.39
CA MET A 330 -23.23 50.33 12.70
C MET A 330 -22.78 50.48 14.18
N GLY A 331 -21.94 49.52 14.61
CA GLY A 331 -20.69 49.82 15.33
C GLY A 331 -20.73 49.74 16.86
N ASN A 332 -19.86 48.93 17.45
CA ASN A 332 -18.55 49.39 17.96
C ASN A 332 -17.91 48.38 18.93
N THR A 333 -16.58 48.48 18.98
CA THR A 333 -15.68 48.27 20.12
C THR A 333 -15.26 46.87 20.55
N GLY A 334 -13.98 46.61 20.25
CA GLY A 334 -13.14 45.61 20.90
C GLY A 334 -12.96 45.82 22.40
N GLY A 335 -12.48 44.75 23.03
CA GLY A 335 -12.16 44.67 24.45
C GLY A 335 -11.44 43.37 24.78
N THR A 336 -10.11 43.43 24.64
CA THR A 336 -9.04 42.80 25.45
C THR A 336 -9.37 41.57 26.33
N MET A 337 -8.65 40.46 26.13
CA MET A 337 -8.52 39.39 27.12
C MET A 337 -7.07 39.24 27.58
N VAL A 338 -6.86 39.34 28.89
CA VAL A 338 -5.63 39.01 29.62
C VAL A 338 -6.01 38.14 30.82
N SER A 339 -5.18 37.10 31.05
CA SER A 339 -4.92 36.40 32.32
C SER A 339 -5.82 35.23 32.76
N ALA A 340 -5.24 34.03 32.54
CA ALA A 340 -4.80 33.03 33.53
C ALA A 340 -5.81 32.24 34.41
N GLY A 341 -5.62 30.90 34.36
CA GLY A 341 -5.66 29.93 35.47
C GLY A 341 -7.02 29.72 36.17
N MET A 342 -7.43 28.55 36.64
CA MET A 342 -6.80 27.26 36.95
C MET A 342 -7.95 26.34 37.41
N GLY A 343 -7.82 25.01 37.27
CA GLY A 343 -8.67 24.06 38.04
C GLY A 343 -9.15 22.85 37.25
N GLY A 344 -8.56 21.69 37.54
CA GLY A 344 -8.81 20.42 36.84
C GLY A 344 -9.99 19.59 37.35
N GLY A 345 -10.25 18.48 36.66
CA GLY A 345 -11.19 17.43 37.06
C GLY A 345 -11.31 16.35 35.98
N ILE A 346 -10.98 15.13 36.36
CA ILE A 346 -10.72 13.92 35.56
C ILE A 346 -12.04 13.22 35.15
N GLY A 347 -12.11 12.66 33.93
CA GLY A 347 -13.22 11.79 33.50
C GLY A 347 -13.08 11.22 32.09
N SER A 348 -12.42 10.06 31.98
CA SER A 348 -12.59 8.98 30.98
C SER A 348 -13.67 9.14 29.89
N GLN A 349 -13.27 9.15 28.61
CA GLN A 349 -13.55 8.08 27.63
C GLN A 349 -13.03 8.46 26.24
N GLY A 350 -12.19 7.59 25.67
CA GLY A 350 -11.73 7.69 24.30
C GLY A 350 -12.85 7.40 23.32
N MET A 351 -13.15 8.39 22.47
CA MET A 351 -13.91 8.20 21.24
C MET A 351 -13.13 8.95 20.15
N GLY A 352 -12.56 8.20 19.21
CA GLY A 352 -11.80 8.72 18.09
C GLY A 352 -12.65 9.68 17.27
N ARG A 353 -12.39 10.98 17.45
CA ARG A 353 -12.89 12.04 16.58
C ARG A 353 -12.05 12.05 15.32
N SER A 354 -12.63 11.55 14.22
CA SER A 354 -12.14 11.81 12.87
C SER A 354 -12.24 13.31 12.60
N ASN A 355 -11.13 14.01 12.83
CA ASN A 355 -10.91 15.36 12.32
C ASN A 355 -10.68 15.25 10.82
N ASN A 356 -11.66 15.68 10.03
CA ASN A 356 -11.44 16.02 8.64
C ASN A 356 -10.70 17.36 8.58
N SER A 357 -9.39 17.32 8.79
CA SER A 357 -8.48 18.42 8.49
C SER A 357 -8.23 18.47 6.98
N SER A 358 -9.12 19.19 6.29
CA SER A 358 -8.87 19.75 4.98
C SER A 358 -7.89 20.91 5.12
N SER A 359 -6.60 20.59 5.14
CA SER A 359 -5.51 21.46 4.71
C SER A 359 -4.23 20.64 4.75
N ASN A 360 -3.86 20.04 3.61
CA ASN A 360 -2.48 19.89 3.15
C ASN A 360 -2.49 19.14 1.82
N ASN A 361 -2.24 19.86 0.73
CA ASN A 361 -1.87 19.35 -0.59
C ASN A 361 -0.46 18.73 -0.52
N GLY A 362 -0.34 17.60 0.18
CA GLY A 362 0.90 16.84 0.30
C GLY A 362 0.58 15.36 0.40
N THR A 363 0.73 14.66 -0.73
CA THR A 363 0.95 13.21 -0.85
C THR A 363 0.17 12.32 0.13
N LYS A 364 -1.16 12.45 0.15
CA LYS A 364 -2.00 11.40 0.74
C LYS A 364 -2.22 10.28 -0.29
N PRO A 365 -2.16 9.00 0.11
CA PRO A 365 -2.46 7.90 -0.80
C PRO A 365 -3.92 8.00 -1.25
N VAL A 366 -4.13 8.05 -2.56
CA VAL A 366 -5.48 8.02 -3.16
C VAL A 366 -5.88 6.56 -3.34
N GLY A 367 -7.00 6.16 -2.74
CA GLY A 367 -7.50 4.78 -2.83
C GLY A 367 -8.99 4.74 -3.09
N PHE A 368 -9.45 3.81 -3.91
CA PHE A 368 -10.87 3.58 -4.17
C PHE A 368 -11.15 2.09 -4.37
N SER A 369 -12.40 1.70 -4.12
CA SER A 369 -12.91 0.35 -4.31
C SER A 369 -14.13 0.41 -5.23
N ALA A 370 -14.07 -0.21 -6.40
CA ALA A 370 -15.15 -0.22 -7.37
C ALA A 370 -15.12 -1.52 -8.20
N GLY A 371 -16.29 -2.03 -8.60
CA GLY A 371 -16.36 -3.20 -9.51
C GLY A 371 -15.67 -4.48 -9.01
N GLY A 372 -15.49 -4.65 -7.69
CA GLY A 372 -14.75 -5.78 -7.12
C GLY A 372 -13.22 -5.65 -7.17
N ALA A 373 -12.69 -4.50 -7.60
CA ALA A 373 -11.28 -4.17 -7.48
C ALA A 373 -11.06 -2.99 -6.52
N THR A 374 -9.96 -3.01 -5.79
CA THR A 374 -9.47 -1.87 -5.02
C THR A 374 -8.15 -1.40 -5.62
N VAL A 375 -8.02 -0.10 -5.85
CA VAL A 375 -6.80 0.51 -6.40
C VAL A 375 -6.37 1.60 -5.44
N GLN A 376 -5.12 1.52 -4.99
CA GLN A 376 -4.51 2.49 -4.10
C GLN A 376 -3.17 2.95 -4.68
N ALA A 377 -2.97 4.25 -4.79
CA ALA A 377 -1.69 4.84 -5.17
C ALA A 377 -0.85 5.15 -3.94
N ASP A 378 0.40 4.72 -3.96
CA ASP A 378 1.44 5.21 -3.05
C ASP A 378 2.27 6.29 -3.78
N PRO A 379 2.13 7.57 -3.39
CA PRO A 379 2.91 8.64 -3.99
C PRO A 379 4.40 8.58 -3.65
N THR A 380 4.79 7.92 -2.55
CA THR A 380 6.19 7.89 -2.09
C THR A 380 7.04 6.98 -2.97
N THR A 381 6.49 5.82 -3.32
CA THR A 381 7.16 4.84 -4.19
C THR A 381 6.73 4.96 -5.66
N ASN A 382 5.77 5.84 -5.97
CA ASN A 382 5.11 5.96 -7.27
C ASN A 382 4.58 4.61 -7.77
N THR A 383 3.89 3.88 -6.90
CA THR A 383 3.32 2.56 -7.22
C THR A 383 1.80 2.54 -7.11
N LEU A 384 1.19 1.65 -7.88
CA LEU A 384 -0.23 1.32 -7.79
C LEU A 384 -0.37 -0.07 -7.17
N ILE A 385 -1.07 -0.13 -6.04
CA ILE A 385 -1.48 -1.36 -5.38
C ILE A 385 -2.90 -1.67 -5.84
N ILE A 386 -3.07 -2.78 -6.55
CA ILE A 386 -4.33 -3.18 -7.18
C ILE A 386 -4.75 -4.52 -6.59
N SER A 387 -5.84 -4.56 -5.83
CA SER A 387 -6.47 -5.80 -5.39
C SER A 387 -7.66 -6.10 -6.29
N ALA A 388 -7.54 -7.02 -7.24
CA ALA A 388 -8.60 -7.38 -8.19
C ALA A 388 -8.54 -8.86 -8.55
N PRO A 389 -9.68 -9.48 -8.94
CA PRO A 389 -9.68 -10.77 -9.63
C PRO A 389 -8.81 -10.75 -10.89
N ASP A 390 -8.16 -11.88 -11.22
CA ASP A 390 -7.20 -11.98 -12.33
C ASP A 390 -7.71 -11.44 -13.69
N PRO A 391 -8.97 -11.71 -14.12
CA PRO A 391 -9.49 -11.12 -15.36
C PRO A 391 -9.51 -9.59 -15.36
N LEU A 392 -9.90 -8.96 -14.24
CA LEU A 392 -9.97 -7.51 -14.10
C LEU A 392 -8.58 -6.89 -13.98
N TYR A 393 -7.66 -7.58 -13.29
CA TYR A 393 -6.28 -7.13 -13.22
C TYR A 393 -5.62 -7.10 -14.61
N ARG A 394 -5.86 -8.10 -15.46
CA ARG A 394 -5.33 -8.11 -16.84
C ARG A 394 -5.82 -6.93 -17.66
N SER A 395 -7.11 -6.58 -17.58
CA SER A 395 -7.63 -5.40 -18.27
C SER A 395 -7.06 -4.08 -17.71
N LEU A 396 -6.94 -3.97 -16.38
CA LEU A 396 -6.33 -2.79 -15.76
C LEU A 396 -4.86 -2.67 -16.17
N ARG A 397 -4.15 -3.80 -16.28
CA ARG A 397 -2.74 -3.83 -16.70
C ARG A 397 -2.55 -3.33 -18.12
N GLU A 398 -3.40 -3.75 -19.06
CA GLU A 398 -3.34 -3.28 -20.45
C GLU A 398 -3.57 -1.76 -20.54
N ILE A 399 -4.53 -1.23 -19.79
CA ILE A 399 -4.79 0.23 -19.70
C ILE A 399 -3.57 0.94 -19.09
N ILE A 400 -3.01 0.42 -18.00
CA ILE A 400 -1.82 1.01 -17.36
C ILE A 400 -0.64 1.05 -18.33
N ASP A 401 -0.40 -0.02 -19.08
CA ASP A 401 0.70 -0.08 -20.06
C ASP A 401 0.51 0.94 -21.20
N GLN A 402 -0.74 1.24 -21.60
CA GLN A 402 -1.04 2.31 -22.58
C GLN A 402 -0.88 3.72 -21.98
N LEU A 403 -1.20 3.92 -20.71
CA LEU A 403 -1.10 5.22 -20.04
C LEU A 403 0.33 5.55 -19.58
N ASP A 404 1.12 4.56 -19.19
CA ASP A 404 2.49 4.72 -18.66
C ASP A 404 3.54 4.91 -19.78
N HIS A 405 3.26 5.79 -20.74
CA HIS A 405 4.18 6.17 -21.79
C HIS A 405 4.99 7.42 -21.42
N ARG A 406 6.17 7.59 -22.03
CA ARG A 406 7.00 8.77 -21.84
C ARG A 406 6.34 9.99 -22.49
N ARG A 407 6.00 10.99 -21.69
CA ARG A 407 5.50 12.29 -22.17
C ARG A 407 6.62 13.03 -22.92
N ALA A 408 6.26 13.63 -24.06
CA ALA A 408 7.16 14.52 -24.77
C ALA A 408 7.32 15.85 -24.02
N GLN A 409 8.44 16.52 -24.28
CA GLN A 409 8.75 17.85 -23.78
C GLN A 409 8.71 18.85 -24.92
N VAL A 410 8.46 20.12 -24.61
CA VAL A 410 8.48 21.22 -25.58
C VAL A 410 9.45 22.27 -25.10
N LEU A 411 10.45 22.57 -25.93
CA LEU A 411 11.29 23.75 -25.79
C LEU A 411 10.59 24.90 -26.49
N VAL A 412 10.29 25.96 -25.75
CA VAL A 412 9.70 27.19 -26.28
C VAL A 412 10.78 28.25 -26.27
N GLU A 413 11.06 28.81 -27.45
CA GLU A 413 11.96 29.93 -27.64
C GLU A 413 11.13 31.13 -28.07
N SER A 414 11.21 32.24 -27.34
CA SER A 414 10.62 33.52 -27.78
C SER A 414 11.74 34.48 -28.17
N LEU A 415 11.47 35.30 -29.18
CA LEU A 415 12.38 36.32 -29.70
C LEU A 415 11.64 37.64 -29.69
N ILE A 416 12.12 38.56 -28.88
CA ILE A 416 11.53 39.89 -28.71
C ILE A 416 12.51 40.88 -29.29
N VAL A 417 12.06 41.63 -30.29
CA VAL A 417 12.86 42.62 -31.00
C VAL A 417 12.17 43.97 -30.84
N GLU A 418 12.86 44.92 -30.20
CA GLU A 418 12.40 46.31 -30.09
C GLU A 418 13.46 47.25 -30.66
N VAL A 419 13.06 48.07 -31.62
CA VAL A 419 13.89 49.12 -32.21
C VAL A 419 13.19 50.46 -32.00
N SER A 420 13.80 51.34 -31.22
CA SER A 420 13.29 52.70 -31.00
C SER A 420 14.26 53.74 -31.55
N THR A 421 13.71 54.83 -32.07
CA THR A 421 14.46 55.98 -32.57
C THR A 421 13.74 57.26 -32.16
N ASP A 422 14.47 58.14 -31.47
CA ASP A 422 13.98 59.44 -31.02
C ASP A 422 14.76 60.55 -31.74
N LEU A 423 14.05 61.40 -32.47
CA LEU A 423 14.61 62.51 -33.22
C LEU A 423 14.00 63.81 -32.70
N SER A 424 14.83 64.68 -32.15
CA SER A 424 14.41 65.99 -31.64
C SER A 424 15.22 67.09 -32.31
N ALA A 425 14.55 68.16 -32.75
CA ALA A 425 15.19 69.35 -33.28
C ALA A 425 14.48 70.58 -32.71
N GLU A 426 15.25 71.55 -32.22
CA GLU A 426 14.76 72.84 -31.77
C GLU A 426 15.60 73.95 -32.38
N ALA A 427 14.93 75.02 -32.80
CA ALA A 427 15.57 76.21 -33.33
C ALA A 427 14.71 77.45 -33.06
N GLY A 428 15.34 78.52 -32.60
CA GLY A 428 14.66 79.80 -32.43
C GLY A 428 15.54 80.89 -31.86
N ILE A 429 15.01 82.12 -31.87
CA ILE A 429 15.70 83.31 -31.38
C ILE A 429 14.83 83.99 -30.34
N GLN A 430 15.44 84.35 -29.21
CA GLN A 430 14.81 85.05 -28.09
C GLN A 430 15.43 86.43 -27.94
N TRP A 431 14.57 87.40 -27.64
CA TRP A 431 14.95 88.81 -27.48
C TRP A 431 14.64 89.24 -26.04
N ALA A 432 15.54 89.95 -25.38
CA ALA A 432 15.34 90.49 -24.05
C ALA A 432 15.96 91.89 -23.92
N GLY A 433 15.15 92.92 -23.68
CA GLY A 433 15.60 94.29 -23.43
C GLY A 433 15.27 94.73 -22.00
N GLY A 434 16.22 95.40 -21.32
CA GLY A 434 16.03 95.86 -19.94
C GLY A 434 16.62 97.26 -19.67
N GLY A 435 15.79 98.17 -19.17
CA GLY A 435 16.16 99.45 -18.55
C GLY A 435 15.47 99.64 -17.19
N ARG A 436 15.86 100.66 -16.38
CA ARG A 436 15.42 100.87 -14.97
C ARG A 436 13.90 100.97 -14.73
N SER A 437 13.05 101.08 -15.78
CA SER A 437 11.59 101.17 -15.62
C SER A 437 10.76 100.41 -16.68
N VAL A 438 11.36 99.88 -17.75
CA VAL A 438 10.65 99.10 -18.78
C VAL A 438 11.52 97.90 -19.17
N VAL A 439 10.98 96.71 -18.98
CA VAL A 439 11.58 95.43 -19.38
C VAL A 439 10.63 94.79 -20.38
N GLY A 440 11.12 94.49 -21.58
CA GLY A 440 10.33 93.89 -22.66
C GLY A 440 11.18 92.86 -23.41
N GLY A 441 10.63 91.67 -23.62
CA GLY A 441 11.34 90.57 -24.27
C GLY A 441 10.41 89.41 -24.59
N THR A 442 10.75 88.63 -25.60
CA THR A 442 10.01 87.44 -26.01
C THR A 442 10.76 86.20 -25.49
N ASN A 443 10.30 85.64 -24.37
CA ASN A 443 10.74 84.33 -23.91
C ASN A 443 9.79 83.27 -24.48
N LEU A 444 10.19 82.64 -25.58
CA LEU A 444 9.37 81.71 -26.37
C LEU A 444 9.53 80.25 -25.91
N GLY A 445 9.63 80.03 -24.59
CA GLY A 445 9.84 78.70 -23.99
C GLY A 445 11.27 78.15 -24.19
N GLY A 446 11.74 77.31 -23.25
CA GLY A 446 13.12 76.80 -23.20
C GLY A 446 13.97 77.43 -22.07
N SER A 447 15.26 77.06 -21.95
CA SER A 447 16.15 77.71 -20.96
C SER A 447 16.45 79.14 -21.45
N GLY A 448 15.74 80.11 -20.87
CA GLY A 448 15.73 81.50 -21.29
C GLY A 448 16.58 82.40 -20.38
N PHE A 449 16.65 83.68 -20.75
CA PHE A 449 17.29 84.71 -19.92
C PHE A 449 16.62 84.81 -18.56
N ASN A 450 17.37 84.58 -17.46
CA ASN A 450 16.90 84.86 -16.10
C ASN A 450 17.12 86.35 -15.80
N PRO A 451 16.05 87.19 -15.75
CA PRO A 451 16.19 88.64 -15.54
C PRO A 451 16.68 89.01 -14.13
N SER A 452 16.81 88.04 -13.22
CA SER A 452 17.20 88.23 -11.82
C SER A 452 18.59 87.67 -11.46
N GLY A 453 19.32 87.06 -12.42
CA GLY A 453 20.65 86.48 -12.19
C GLY A 453 21.79 87.46 -12.53
N LEU A 454 22.86 87.50 -11.70
CA LEU A 454 24.03 88.37 -11.89
C LEU A 454 24.89 88.01 -13.12
N THR A 455 24.87 86.74 -13.54
CA THR A 455 25.48 86.26 -14.79
C THR A 455 24.60 85.20 -15.42
N THR A 456 24.00 85.56 -16.54
CA THR A 456 23.08 84.80 -17.40
C THR A 456 23.73 83.63 -18.15
N LEU A 457 24.98 83.25 -17.84
CA LEU A 457 25.71 82.15 -18.48
C LEU A 457 25.56 80.79 -17.77
N ASP A 458 25.08 80.76 -16.52
CA ASP A 458 25.02 79.56 -15.67
C ASP A 458 23.77 78.67 -15.91
N VAL A 459 22.90 79.07 -16.86
CA VAL A 459 21.59 78.43 -17.13
C VAL A 459 21.41 78.14 -18.64
N LEU A 460 22.51 77.98 -19.38
CA LEU A 460 22.45 77.58 -20.78
C LEU A 460 22.42 76.05 -20.88
N GLY A 461 21.28 75.51 -21.35
CA GLY A 461 21.14 74.07 -21.60
C GLY A 461 22.08 73.57 -22.71
N SER A 462 22.19 72.25 -22.85
CA SER A 462 22.99 71.64 -23.93
C SER A 462 22.49 72.07 -25.32
N GLY A 463 23.41 72.46 -26.20
CA GLY A 463 23.11 72.98 -27.55
C GLY A 463 23.97 74.19 -27.91
N LEU A 464 23.90 74.65 -29.16
CA LEU A 464 24.54 75.90 -29.57
C LEU A 464 23.66 77.06 -29.12
N SER A 465 24.14 77.80 -28.11
CA SER A 465 23.52 79.04 -27.63
C SER A 465 24.43 80.22 -27.93
N LEU A 466 23.96 81.14 -28.77
CA LEU A 466 24.68 82.34 -29.18
C LEU A 466 23.96 83.55 -28.60
N GLY A 467 24.57 84.19 -27.61
CA GLY A 467 23.98 85.28 -26.85
C GLY A 467 24.78 86.58 -26.91
N VAL A 468 24.10 87.73 -27.03
CA VAL A 468 24.67 89.07 -26.81
C VAL A 468 24.08 89.62 -25.52
N LEU A 469 24.91 89.93 -24.51
CA LEU A 469 24.44 90.17 -23.13
C LEU A 469 24.89 91.51 -22.49
N ARG A 470 25.71 92.32 -23.16
CA ARG A 470 26.18 93.61 -22.62
C ARG A 470 26.38 94.66 -23.71
N GLY A 471 25.91 95.87 -23.44
CA GLY A 471 26.27 97.09 -24.18
C GLY A 471 25.23 98.22 -24.03
N THR A 472 25.44 99.18 -23.13
CA THR A 472 24.70 100.44 -23.23
C THR A 472 25.05 101.12 -24.54
N VAL A 473 24.06 101.40 -25.38
CA VAL A 473 24.28 102.18 -26.62
C VAL A 473 23.97 103.62 -26.28
N ASN A 474 24.99 104.47 -26.27
CA ASN A 474 24.83 105.91 -26.03
C ASN A 474 24.55 106.60 -27.37
N ILE A 475 23.31 107.03 -27.57
CA ILE A 475 22.90 107.80 -28.74
C ILE A 475 22.58 109.21 -28.24
N ALA A 476 23.39 110.18 -28.67
CA ALA A 476 23.20 111.60 -28.38
C ALA A 476 23.04 111.97 -26.88
N GLY A 477 23.77 111.29 -25.98
CA GLY A 477 23.78 111.62 -24.54
C GLY A 477 22.69 110.91 -23.71
N VAL A 478 21.87 110.06 -24.34
CA VAL A 478 20.88 109.21 -23.66
C VAL A 478 21.36 107.76 -23.69
N GLU A 479 21.51 107.15 -22.52
CA GLU A 479 21.78 105.70 -22.42
C GLU A 479 20.51 104.93 -22.80
N VAL A 480 20.54 104.24 -23.94
CA VAL A 480 19.45 103.36 -24.39
C VAL A 480 19.76 101.92 -23.96
N ALA A 481 18.74 101.22 -23.48
CA ALA A 481 18.81 99.83 -23.03
C ALA A 481 19.36 98.90 -24.14
N ASN A 482 20.29 98.00 -23.78
CA ASN A 482 20.80 96.97 -24.70
C ASN A 482 19.69 95.97 -25.05
N LEU A 483 19.59 95.62 -26.33
CA LEU A 483 18.77 94.50 -26.78
C LEU A 483 19.60 93.21 -26.70
N ASN A 484 19.36 92.40 -25.68
CA ASN A 484 19.98 91.09 -25.57
C ASN A 484 19.31 90.12 -26.56
N LEU A 485 20.11 89.39 -27.31
CA LEU A 485 19.69 88.39 -28.30
C LEU A 485 20.23 87.04 -27.87
N LEU A 486 19.41 85.99 -27.91
CA LEU A 486 19.83 84.59 -27.74
C LEU A 486 19.30 83.75 -28.90
N ALA A 487 20.18 83.26 -29.75
CA ALA A 487 19.87 82.25 -30.75
C ALA A 487 20.18 80.86 -30.20
N ARG A 488 19.25 79.92 -30.34
CA ARG A 488 19.39 78.53 -29.90
C ARG A 488 19.10 77.58 -31.05
N ALA A 489 19.97 76.60 -31.23
CA ALA A 489 19.76 75.47 -32.12
C ALA A 489 20.31 74.18 -31.50
N LEU A 490 19.49 73.13 -31.49
CA LEU A 490 19.88 71.80 -31.02
C LEU A 490 19.18 70.73 -31.87
N GLN A 491 19.94 69.73 -32.29
CA GLN A 491 19.41 68.48 -32.85
C GLN A 491 19.92 67.32 -32.00
N SER A 492 19.00 66.49 -31.52
CA SER A 492 19.28 65.26 -30.77
C SER A 492 18.74 64.05 -31.53
N ARG A 493 19.51 62.96 -31.54
CA ARG A 493 19.14 61.67 -32.10
C ARG A 493 19.47 60.58 -31.08
N GLY A 494 18.45 59.94 -30.55
CA GLY A 494 18.55 58.73 -29.74
C GLY A 494 18.12 57.51 -30.54
N GLY A 495 18.73 56.36 -30.28
CA GLY A 495 18.30 55.09 -30.84
C GLY A 495 18.64 53.94 -29.91
N ALA A 496 17.74 52.97 -29.80
CA ALA A 496 17.95 51.76 -29.03
C ALA A 496 17.53 50.52 -29.84
N ASN A 497 18.24 49.42 -29.64
CA ASN A 497 17.91 48.11 -30.21
C ASN A 497 17.99 47.07 -29.08
N ILE A 498 16.87 46.42 -28.80
CA ILE A 498 16.74 45.44 -27.72
C ILE A 498 16.38 44.11 -28.35
N LEU A 499 17.20 43.09 -28.07
CA LEU A 499 16.97 41.71 -28.47
C LEU A 499 16.91 40.84 -27.22
N SER A 500 15.76 40.23 -26.95
CA SER A 500 15.60 39.29 -25.84
C SER A 500 15.19 37.92 -26.35
N THR A 501 15.88 36.87 -25.92
CA THR A 501 15.62 35.47 -26.33
C THR A 501 15.34 34.56 -25.14
N PRO A 502 14.22 34.74 -24.40
CA PRO A 502 13.86 33.81 -23.34
C PRO A 502 13.56 32.42 -23.91
N ASN A 503 14.06 31.38 -23.24
CA ASN A 503 13.79 29.99 -23.57
C ASN A 503 13.31 29.21 -22.33
N LEU A 504 12.45 28.22 -22.55
CA LEU A 504 11.88 27.40 -21.49
C LEU A 504 11.56 26.00 -22.00
N LEU A 505 11.96 24.96 -21.26
CA LEU A 505 11.65 23.57 -21.55
C LEU A 505 10.60 23.08 -20.55
N THR A 506 9.49 22.52 -21.05
CA THR A 506 8.40 22.03 -20.19
C THR A 506 7.88 20.68 -20.69
N LEU A 507 7.16 19.96 -19.83
CA LEU A 507 6.42 18.77 -20.26
C LEU A 507 5.16 19.20 -21.04
N ASP A 508 4.75 18.37 -21.99
CA ASP A 508 3.46 18.50 -22.65
C ASP A 508 2.31 18.55 -21.64
N ASN A 509 1.36 19.48 -21.81
CA ASN A 509 0.25 19.77 -20.91
C ASN A 509 0.63 20.32 -19.51
N GLU A 510 1.89 20.67 -19.27
CA GLU A 510 2.36 21.26 -18.01
C GLU A 510 2.71 22.74 -18.21
N GLN A 511 2.15 23.63 -17.38
CA GLN A 511 2.52 25.05 -17.40
C GLN A 511 3.91 25.21 -16.79
N ALA A 512 4.75 26.05 -17.41
CA ALA A 512 5.93 26.58 -16.75
C ALA A 512 6.06 28.08 -16.98
N SER A 513 6.87 28.71 -16.13
CA SER A 513 7.16 30.12 -16.22
C SER A 513 8.64 30.40 -15.97
N ILE A 514 9.13 31.46 -16.60
CA ILE A 514 10.43 32.07 -16.35
C ILE A 514 10.23 33.55 -16.09
N VAL A 515 10.77 34.03 -14.98
CA VAL A 515 10.74 35.45 -14.58
C VAL A 515 12.19 35.92 -14.45
N VAL A 516 12.56 36.93 -15.22
CA VAL A 516 13.89 37.57 -15.22
C VAL A 516 13.70 39.05 -15.01
N GLY A 517 14.04 39.55 -13.83
CA GLY A 517 13.76 40.94 -13.49
C GLY A 517 14.30 41.35 -12.13
N LYS A 518 13.79 42.48 -11.66
CA LYS A 518 14.08 43.06 -10.36
C LYS A 518 12.76 43.34 -9.64
N THR A 519 12.68 42.93 -8.39
CA THR A 519 11.54 43.26 -7.52
C THR A 519 11.72 44.68 -6.99
N VAL A 520 10.81 45.59 -7.35
CA VAL A 520 10.87 46.99 -6.94
C VAL A 520 9.73 47.38 -6.00
N PRO A 521 9.98 48.28 -5.04
CA PRO A 521 8.96 48.76 -4.11
C PRO A 521 8.09 49.87 -4.73
N PHE A 522 6.77 49.68 -4.69
CA PHE A 522 5.75 50.68 -4.99
C PHE A 522 5.12 51.18 -3.70
N VAL A 523 5.10 52.50 -3.51
CA VAL A 523 4.44 53.12 -2.35
C VAL A 523 2.93 53.17 -2.63
N THR A 524 2.13 52.40 -1.90
CA THR A 524 0.67 52.28 -2.10
C THR A 524 -0.15 53.23 -1.22
N GLY A 525 0.49 53.84 -0.22
CA GLY A 525 -0.15 54.84 0.65
C GLY A 525 0.88 55.60 1.47
N GLN A 526 0.55 56.85 1.80
CA GLN A 526 1.32 57.68 2.73
C GLN A 526 0.39 58.34 3.74
N TYR A 527 0.74 58.29 5.03
CA TYR A 527 0.01 59.01 6.07
C TYR A 527 0.97 59.87 6.89
N ILE A 528 0.66 61.16 7.00
CA ILE A 528 1.34 62.07 7.91
C ILE A 528 0.63 62.03 9.27
N THR A 529 1.32 61.63 10.33
CA THR A 529 0.80 61.80 11.68
C THR A 529 0.89 63.28 12.04
N SER A 530 -0.23 63.99 12.03
CA SER A 530 -0.29 65.41 12.38
C SER A 530 -0.14 65.62 13.89
N GLY A 531 1.06 65.38 14.42
CA GLY A 531 1.49 65.71 15.77
C GLY A 531 2.56 66.79 15.70
N GLY A 532 2.25 68.00 16.17
CA GLY A 532 2.99 69.24 15.91
C GLY A 532 4.51 69.16 16.10
N GLY A 533 5.24 69.36 14.99
CA GLY A 533 6.68 69.56 14.92
C GLY A 533 7.13 69.59 13.46
N THR A 534 8.08 70.45 13.10
CA THR A 534 8.52 70.80 11.73
C THR A 534 9.22 69.66 10.97
N SER A 535 8.95 68.39 11.29
CA SER A 535 9.51 67.21 10.62
C SER A 535 8.38 66.29 10.13
N ASN A 536 7.86 66.59 8.93
CA ASN A 536 6.90 65.75 8.23
C ASN A 536 7.64 64.65 7.45
N ASN A 537 8.00 63.54 8.10
CA ASN A 537 8.36 62.32 7.38
C ASN A 537 7.12 61.39 7.31
N PRO A 538 6.39 61.31 6.18
CA PRO A 538 5.19 60.48 6.08
C PRO A 538 5.54 59.00 6.24
N PHE A 539 4.73 58.27 7.00
CA PHE A 539 4.81 56.81 7.02
C PHE A 539 4.27 56.28 5.68
N GLN A 540 5.08 55.50 4.96
CA GLN A 540 4.74 54.96 3.65
C GLN A 540 4.51 53.44 3.71
N THR A 541 3.40 52.97 3.14
CA THR A 541 3.16 51.53 2.91
C THR A 541 3.72 51.15 1.56
N VAL A 542 4.52 50.07 1.51
CA VAL A 542 5.23 49.62 0.31
C VAL A 542 4.75 48.24 -0.09
N GLN A 543 4.32 48.10 -1.35
CA GLN A 543 4.06 46.83 -2.02
C GLN A 543 5.22 46.51 -2.97
N ARG A 544 5.65 45.25 -3.04
CA ARG A 544 6.71 44.83 -3.95
C ARG A 544 6.11 44.23 -5.21
N GLU A 545 6.55 44.68 -6.37
CA GLU A 545 6.17 44.10 -7.66
C GLU A 545 7.40 43.76 -8.49
N ASP A 546 7.30 42.69 -9.27
CA ASP A 546 8.37 42.24 -10.14
C ASP A 546 8.33 42.99 -11.47
N VAL A 547 9.44 43.65 -11.81
CA VAL A 547 9.61 44.36 -13.08
C VAL A 547 10.70 43.67 -13.89
N GLY A 548 10.35 43.22 -15.09
CA GLY A 548 11.26 42.52 -15.98
C GLY A 548 10.53 41.71 -17.04
N LEU A 549 11.19 40.69 -17.55
CA LEU A 549 10.64 39.74 -18.51
C LEU A 549 9.98 38.58 -17.77
N THR A 550 8.70 38.34 -18.05
CA THR A 550 7.95 37.17 -17.60
C THR A 550 7.42 36.43 -18.82
N LEU A 551 7.73 35.14 -18.93
CA LEU A 551 7.14 34.26 -19.94
C LEU A 551 6.50 33.08 -19.21
N ARG A 552 5.21 32.88 -19.43
CA ARG A 552 4.45 31.72 -18.98
C ARG A 552 3.92 31.01 -20.21
N VAL A 553 4.09 29.70 -20.26
CA VAL A 553 3.63 28.90 -21.38
C VAL A 553 3.08 27.56 -20.91
N ARG A 554 2.00 27.12 -21.52
CA ARG A 554 1.45 25.77 -21.39
C ARG A 554 1.35 25.16 -22.80
N PRO A 555 2.25 24.24 -23.16
CA PRO A 555 2.18 23.56 -24.44
C PRO A 555 1.21 22.38 -24.40
N GLN A 556 0.61 22.10 -25.55
CA GLN A 556 -0.17 20.90 -25.82
C GLN A 556 0.19 20.38 -27.21
N ILE A 557 0.74 19.18 -27.28
CA ILE A 557 1.12 18.53 -28.54
C ILE A 557 -0.10 17.81 -29.12
N SER A 558 -0.41 18.08 -30.39
CA SER A 558 -1.43 17.34 -31.14
C SER A 558 -0.80 16.19 -31.92
N GLU A 559 -1.59 15.19 -32.33
CA GLU A 559 -1.08 14.00 -33.03
C GLU A 559 -0.36 14.32 -34.34
N GLY A 560 -0.73 15.42 -35.02
CA GLY A 560 -0.09 15.90 -36.25
C GLY A 560 1.29 16.56 -36.07
N GLY A 561 1.85 16.61 -34.85
CA GLY A 561 3.12 17.28 -34.57
C GLY A 561 2.99 18.81 -34.40
N THR A 562 1.78 19.34 -34.49
CA THR A 562 1.49 20.74 -34.17
C THR A 562 1.40 20.95 -32.67
N VAL A 563 1.96 22.05 -32.19
CA VAL A 563 1.95 22.44 -30.78
C VAL A 563 0.98 23.60 -30.58
N LYS A 564 -0.06 23.37 -29.80
CA LYS A 564 -0.93 24.42 -29.28
C LYS A 564 -0.25 25.01 -28.05
N LEU A 565 -0.13 26.33 -27.99
CA LEU A 565 0.55 27.05 -26.92
C LEU A 565 -0.39 28.08 -26.34
N GLU A 566 -0.65 27.99 -25.05
CA GLU A 566 -1.21 29.06 -24.24
C GLU A 566 -0.06 29.88 -23.66
N ILE A 567 0.06 31.14 -24.07
CA ILE A 567 1.22 31.99 -23.79
C ILE A 567 0.76 33.26 -23.09
N TYR A 568 1.43 33.59 -21.99
CA TYR A 568 1.41 34.91 -21.38
C TYR A 568 2.84 35.42 -21.34
N GLN A 569 3.10 36.51 -22.05
CA GLN A 569 4.40 37.15 -22.10
C GLN A 569 4.27 38.60 -21.64
N GLU A 570 5.15 39.03 -20.77
CA GLU A 570 5.23 40.39 -20.26
C GLU A 570 6.69 40.87 -20.27
N VAL A 571 6.89 42.11 -20.72
CA VAL A 571 8.14 42.84 -20.59
C VAL A 571 7.82 44.15 -19.88
N SER A 572 8.40 44.32 -18.70
CA SER A 572 8.29 45.55 -17.95
C SER A 572 9.67 46.14 -17.66
N SER A 573 9.76 47.47 -17.76
CA SER A 573 10.97 48.24 -17.48
C SER A 573 10.62 49.47 -16.65
N ILE A 574 11.58 49.96 -15.89
CA ILE A 574 11.41 51.18 -15.08
C ILE A 574 11.71 52.40 -15.95
N ASP A 575 10.86 53.41 -15.90
CA ASP A 575 11.14 54.72 -16.50
C ASP A 575 11.79 55.63 -15.45
N GLU A 576 13.11 55.73 -15.50
CA GLU A 576 13.91 56.54 -14.57
C GLU A 576 13.70 58.05 -14.74
N ARG A 577 13.19 58.53 -15.88
CA ARG A 577 12.95 59.97 -16.12
C ARG A 577 11.65 60.46 -15.48
N LEU A 578 10.62 59.62 -15.44
CA LEU A 578 9.31 59.96 -14.89
C LEU A 578 9.17 59.58 -13.41
N THR A 579 10.10 58.75 -12.90
CA THR A 579 10.16 58.37 -11.49
C THR A 579 10.49 59.57 -10.61
N ASN A 580 9.59 59.89 -9.68
CA ASN A 580 9.70 61.02 -8.75
C ASN A 580 9.68 60.52 -7.30
N SER A 581 9.89 61.41 -6.33
CA SER A 581 9.77 61.09 -4.89
C SER A 581 8.38 60.55 -4.49
N ALA A 582 7.36 60.67 -5.37
CA ALA A 582 6.00 60.16 -5.17
C ALA A 582 5.81 58.70 -5.65
N GLY A 583 6.74 58.11 -6.41
CA GLY A 583 6.62 56.73 -6.89
C GLY A 583 7.44 56.43 -8.15
N ILE A 584 7.62 55.13 -8.40
CA ILE A 584 8.30 54.57 -9.57
C ILE A 584 7.30 54.42 -10.71
N VAL A 585 7.64 54.88 -11.92
CA VAL A 585 6.83 54.67 -13.14
C VAL A 585 7.42 53.50 -13.93
N THR A 586 6.58 52.59 -14.43
CA THR A 586 7.01 51.45 -15.24
C THR A 586 6.33 51.42 -16.60
N ASN A 587 7.08 51.05 -17.62
CA ASN A 587 6.56 50.72 -18.94
C ASN A 587 6.28 49.22 -18.96
N LYS A 588 5.04 48.82 -19.28
CA LYS A 588 4.62 47.42 -19.33
C LYS A 588 4.07 47.09 -20.71
N ARG A 589 4.59 46.01 -21.29
CA ARG A 589 4.16 45.45 -22.57
C ARG A 589 3.78 44.00 -22.33
N ALA A 590 2.54 43.62 -22.58
CA ALA A 590 2.05 42.27 -22.32
C ALA A 590 1.27 41.72 -23.51
N ILE A 591 1.40 40.42 -23.75
CA ILE A 591 0.70 39.66 -24.79
C ILE A 591 0.20 38.37 -24.15
N GLU A 592 -1.10 38.11 -24.26
CA GLU A 592 -1.73 36.86 -23.86
C GLU A 592 -2.47 36.29 -25.07
N THR A 593 -2.11 35.07 -25.50
CA THR A 593 -2.67 34.47 -26.71
C THR A 593 -2.58 32.95 -26.71
N ASN A 594 -3.44 32.33 -27.51
CA ASN A 594 -3.44 30.91 -27.80
C ASN A 594 -3.12 30.71 -29.28
N VAL A 595 -1.99 30.07 -29.59
CA VAL A 595 -1.54 29.85 -30.97
C VAL A 595 -1.31 28.37 -31.24
N LEU A 596 -1.47 27.96 -32.49
CA LEU A 596 -1.11 26.62 -32.97
C LEU A 596 0.04 26.79 -33.96
N VAL A 597 1.14 26.10 -33.71
CA VAL A 597 2.39 26.25 -34.45
C VAL A 597 2.96 24.86 -34.74
N ASP A 598 3.51 24.65 -35.94
CA ASP A 598 4.19 23.40 -36.24
C ASP A 598 5.53 23.28 -35.50
N ASP A 599 5.98 22.05 -35.27
CA ASP A 599 7.28 21.77 -34.65
C ASP A 599 8.43 22.45 -35.41
N GLY A 600 9.23 23.25 -34.69
CA GLY A 600 10.42 23.93 -35.21
C GLY A 600 10.15 25.17 -36.07
N GLN A 601 8.88 25.53 -36.35
CA GLN A 601 8.55 26.73 -37.10
C GLN A 601 8.52 27.98 -36.23
N ILE A 602 8.87 29.13 -36.82
CA ILE A 602 8.81 30.43 -36.17
C ILE A 602 7.49 31.10 -36.56
N ILE A 603 6.69 31.51 -35.58
CA ILE A 603 5.49 32.31 -35.75
C ILE A 603 5.69 33.71 -35.17
N VAL A 604 5.01 34.71 -35.73
CA VAL A 604 4.86 36.03 -35.13
C VAL A 604 3.67 36.00 -34.18
N LEU A 605 3.88 36.20 -32.88
CA LEU A 605 2.80 36.28 -31.90
C LEU A 605 2.07 37.63 -31.98
N GLY A 606 2.81 38.69 -32.27
CA GLY A 606 2.29 40.05 -32.40
C GLY A 606 3.40 41.09 -32.54
N GLY A 607 3.00 42.35 -32.63
CA GLY A 607 3.92 43.49 -32.72
C GLY A 607 3.19 44.82 -32.61
N LEU A 608 3.95 45.88 -32.35
CA LEU A 608 3.48 47.26 -32.29
C LEU A 608 4.43 48.13 -33.12
N ILE A 609 3.87 48.94 -34.02
CA ILE A 609 4.61 50.00 -34.70
C ILE A 609 3.97 51.32 -34.30
N GLU A 610 4.74 52.15 -33.62
CA GLU A 610 4.32 53.47 -33.15
C GLU A 610 5.21 54.53 -33.81
N ASP A 611 4.61 55.58 -34.38
CA ASP A 611 5.31 56.73 -34.96
C ASP A 611 4.59 58.00 -34.50
N THR A 612 5.17 58.68 -33.52
CA THR A 612 4.64 59.91 -32.93
C THR A 612 5.42 61.09 -33.47
N VAL A 613 4.71 62.11 -33.95
CA VAL A 613 5.31 63.37 -34.41
C VAL A 613 4.65 64.51 -33.63
N SER A 614 5.46 65.29 -32.92
CA SER A 614 5.05 66.49 -32.18
C SER A 614 5.79 67.69 -32.75
N GLU A 615 5.04 68.69 -33.22
CA GLU A 615 5.58 69.97 -33.66
C GLU A 615 4.94 71.08 -32.84
N VAL A 616 5.75 71.82 -32.09
CA VAL A 616 5.32 73.00 -31.34
C VAL A 616 5.99 74.22 -31.93
N ARG A 617 5.17 75.16 -32.40
CA ARG A 617 5.62 76.47 -32.87
C ARG A 617 5.11 77.55 -31.92
N GLN A 618 6.01 78.32 -31.36
CA GLN A 618 5.69 79.51 -30.57
C GLN A 618 6.23 80.73 -31.30
N GLY A 619 5.46 81.82 -31.38
CA GLY A 619 5.91 83.00 -32.11
C GLY A 619 5.10 84.24 -31.76
N VAL A 620 5.65 85.40 -32.09
CA VAL A 620 4.93 86.67 -31.96
C VAL A 620 3.89 86.79 -33.08
N PRO A 621 2.60 87.00 -32.77
CA PRO A 621 1.56 87.14 -33.80
C PRO A 621 1.94 88.21 -34.83
N VAL A 622 1.66 87.97 -36.11
CA VAL A 622 2.02 88.83 -37.27
C VAL A 622 3.51 88.83 -37.62
N LEU A 623 4.42 89.02 -36.66
CA LEU A 623 5.87 89.07 -36.94
C LEU A 623 6.47 87.70 -37.27
N SER A 624 5.91 86.62 -36.74
CA SER A 624 6.35 85.24 -37.05
C SER A 624 6.08 84.81 -38.49
N ASP A 625 5.12 85.47 -39.15
CA ASP A 625 4.56 85.04 -40.43
C ASP A 625 5.21 85.76 -41.63
N ILE A 626 6.08 86.75 -41.36
CA ILE A 626 6.83 87.45 -42.40
C ILE A 626 7.79 86.46 -43.07
N PRO A 627 7.75 86.28 -44.41
CA PRO A 627 8.70 85.43 -45.09
C PRO A 627 10.13 85.93 -44.87
N LEU A 628 11.09 85.01 -44.71
CA LEU A 628 12.52 85.29 -44.47
C LEU A 628 12.87 85.86 -43.08
N LEU A 629 12.09 86.81 -42.55
CA LEU A 629 12.35 87.46 -41.25
C LEU A 629 11.57 86.85 -40.08
N GLY A 630 10.49 86.11 -40.33
CA GLY A 630 9.67 85.51 -39.29
C GLY A 630 10.37 84.44 -38.46
N GLY A 631 11.46 83.85 -38.99
CA GLY A 631 12.35 82.96 -38.26
C GLY A 631 13.04 83.61 -37.05
N LEU A 632 13.15 84.95 -37.04
CA LEU A 632 13.71 85.71 -35.91
C LEU A 632 12.72 85.89 -34.76
N PHE A 633 11.42 85.68 -34.99
CA PHE A 633 10.34 85.93 -34.02
C PHE A 633 9.55 84.67 -33.67
N ARG A 634 10.12 83.48 -33.92
CA ARG A 634 9.51 82.19 -33.60
C ARG A 634 10.53 81.21 -33.01
N TYR A 635 10.00 80.23 -32.28
CA TYR A 635 10.69 79.10 -31.70
C TYR A 635 9.96 77.83 -32.14
N ASP A 636 10.64 77.03 -32.96
CA ASP A 636 10.14 75.78 -33.50
C ASP A 636 10.78 74.61 -32.74
N THR A 637 9.97 73.72 -32.18
CA THR A 637 10.42 72.41 -31.69
C THR A 637 9.71 71.30 -32.45
N ARG A 638 10.49 70.31 -32.88
CA ARG A 638 10.02 69.12 -33.58
C ARG A 638 10.57 67.89 -32.89
N GLN A 639 9.70 66.96 -32.55
CA GLN A 639 10.04 65.69 -31.96
C GLN A 639 9.36 64.58 -32.77
N ARG A 640 10.11 63.53 -33.10
CA ARG A 640 9.59 62.33 -33.73
C ARG A 640 10.12 61.12 -32.99
N GLY A 641 9.23 60.37 -32.35
CA GLY A 641 9.53 59.10 -31.71
C GLY A 641 8.99 57.96 -32.57
N LYS A 642 9.81 56.97 -32.88
CA LYS A 642 9.38 55.78 -33.62
C LYS A 642 9.82 54.51 -32.90
N THR A 643 8.89 53.59 -32.66
CA THR A 643 9.13 52.33 -31.96
C THR A 643 8.56 51.18 -32.78
N ASN A 644 9.38 50.16 -33.06
CA ASN A 644 8.95 48.92 -33.69
C ASN A 644 9.21 47.77 -32.71
N LEU A 645 8.16 47.09 -32.30
CA LEU A 645 8.20 45.89 -31.46
C LEU A 645 7.65 44.72 -32.27
N MET A 646 8.38 43.60 -32.28
CA MET A 646 7.92 42.33 -32.81
C MET A 646 8.25 41.23 -31.81
N VAL A 647 7.31 40.31 -31.62
CA VAL A 647 7.48 39.12 -30.79
C VAL A 647 7.29 37.88 -31.65
N PHE A 648 8.33 37.07 -31.75
CA PHE A 648 8.31 35.79 -32.43
C PHE A 648 8.39 34.65 -31.41
N LEU A 649 7.89 33.49 -31.79
CA LEU A 649 7.98 32.29 -30.99
C LEU A 649 8.26 31.08 -31.87
N ARG A 650 9.05 30.15 -31.34
CA ARG A 650 9.40 28.88 -31.95
C ARG A 650 9.27 27.75 -30.93
N PRO A 651 8.32 26.82 -31.09
CA PRO A 651 8.33 25.59 -30.30
C PRO A 651 9.24 24.54 -30.96
N TYR A 652 9.84 23.69 -30.15
CA TYR A 652 10.59 22.51 -30.59
C TYR A 652 10.24 21.32 -29.71
N VAL A 653 9.72 20.24 -30.29
CA VAL A 653 9.25 19.05 -29.58
C VAL A 653 10.40 18.08 -29.36
N VAL A 654 10.63 17.71 -28.10
CA VAL A 654 11.65 16.75 -27.67
C VAL A 654 10.95 15.46 -27.21
N ARG A 655 11.03 14.40 -28.04
CA ARG A 655 10.36 13.12 -27.78
C ARG A 655 11.24 12.08 -27.08
N ASP A 656 12.54 12.12 -27.34
CA ASP A 656 13.53 11.12 -26.92
C ASP A 656 14.63 11.75 -26.03
N ALA A 657 15.41 10.91 -25.35
CA ALA A 657 16.51 11.39 -24.51
C ALA A 657 17.66 11.94 -25.37
N GLN A 658 17.89 11.38 -26.55
CA GLN A 658 18.94 11.82 -27.47
C GLN A 658 18.64 13.20 -28.05
N GLY A 659 17.39 13.48 -28.44
CA GLY A 659 16.96 14.81 -28.85
C GLY A 659 17.14 15.86 -27.77
N GLY A 660 16.80 15.53 -26.52
CA GLY A 660 17.02 16.42 -25.36
C GLY A 660 18.50 16.69 -25.11
N ASN A 661 19.35 15.66 -25.19
CA ASN A 661 20.80 15.80 -25.07
C ASN A 661 21.37 16.67 -26.18
N ARG A 662 20.92 16.50 -27.44
CA ARG A 662 21.39 17.30 -28.57
C ARG A 662 21.10 18.79 -28.38
N VAL A 663 19.87 19.12 -27.98
CA VAL A 663 19.46 20.52 -27.68
C VAL A 663 20.28 21.09 -26.52
N THR A 664 20.49 20.31 -25.47
CA THR A 664 21.25 20.74 -24.29
C THR A 664 22.71 20.98 -24.62
N LEU A 665 23.36 20.06 -25.36
CA LEU A 665 24.76 20.17 -25.77
C LEU A 665 24.99 21.39 -26.67
N ASP A 666 24.10 21.63 -27.63
CA ASP A 666 24.20 22.79 -28.52
C ASP A 666 24.15 24.11 -27.73
N ARG A 667 23.21 24.23 -26.78
CA ARG A 667 23.10 25.40 -25.90
C ARG A 667 24.27 25.53 -24.93
N TYR A 668 24.78 24.43 -24.42
CA TYR A 668 25.92 24.40 -23.52
C TYR A 668 27.19 24.88 -24.23
N ASP A 669 27.47 24.35 -25.42
CA ASP A 669 28.62 24.76 -26.23
C ASP A 669 28.49 26.21 -26.69
N TYR A 670 27.29 26.67 -27.03
CA TYR A 670 27.02 28.08 -27.32
C TYR A 670 27.42 28.99 -26.15
N MET A 671 26.96 28.68 -24.93
CA MET A 671 27.30 29.46 -23.73
C MET A 671 28.80 29.42 -23.42
N ARG A 672 29.44 28.26 -23.57
CA ARG A 672 30.87 28.11 -23.36
C ARG A 672 31.70 28.92 -24.36
N ARG A 673 31.31 28.93 -25.64
CA ARG A 673 31.95 29.77 -26.67
C ARG A 673 31.79 31.25 -26.35
N LEU A 674 30.59 31.68 -25.94
CA LEU A 674 30.36 33.07 -25.51
C LEU A 674 31.25 33.45 -24.32
N GLN A 675 31.33 32.61 -23.28
CA GLN A 675 32.22 32.88 -22.15
C GLN A 675 33.69 32.93 -22.57
N SER A 676 34.11 32.06 -23.50
CA SER A 676 35.48 32.06 -24.00
C SER A 676 35.84 33.36 -24.74
N GLN A 677 34.87 33.95 -25.45
CA GLN A 677 35.03 35.23 -26.16
C GLN A 677 34.96 36.43 -25.21
N MET A 678 34.22 36.31 -24.11
CA MET A 678 34.01 37.36 -23.10
C MET A 678 35.04 37.32 -21.97
N GLN A 679 36.15 36.60 -22.15
CA GLN A 679 37.25 36.64 -21.19
C GLN A 679 37.81 38.07 -21.15
N PRO A 680 38.01 38.65 -19.94
CA PRO A 680 38.65 39.95 -19.81
C PRO A 680 40.00 39.92 -20.52
N GLY A 681 40.21 40.89 -21.41
CA GLY A 681 41.49 41.03 -22.10
C GLY A 681 42.63 41.27 -21.11
N ASP A 682 43.83 40.81 -21.46
CA ASP A 682 45.01 41.01 -20.62
C ASP A 682 45.26 42.51 -20.42
N HIS A 683 45.39 42.92 -19.16
CA HIS A 683 45.66 44.30 -18.78
C HIS A 683 47.13 44.44 -18.35
N ALA A 684 47.85 45.45 -18.84
CA ALA A 684 49.29 45.57 -18.62
C ALA A 684 49.70 45.82 -17.15
N VAL A 685 48.81 46.38 -16.33
CA VAL A 685 49.09 46.80 -14.95
C VAL A 685 48.29 46.02 -13.91
N LEU A 686 47.19 45.38 -14.31
CA LEU A 686 46.28 44.70 -13.39
C LEU A 686 46.35 43.19 -13.67
N PRO A 687 46.26 42.34 -12.64
CA PRO A 687 46.24 40.90 -12.85
C PRO A 687 45.04 40.50 -13.71
N THR A 688 45.26 39.59 -14.66
CA THR A 688 44.17 39.01 -15.47
C THR A 688 43.19 38.32 -14.53
N MET A 689 42.02 38.94 -14.33
CA MET A 689 40.91 38.31 -13.63
C MET A 689 40.20 37.40 -14.62
N GLY A 690 40.60 36.13 -14.69
CA GLY A 690 39.93 35.15 -15.52
C GLY A 690 38.46 35.01 -15.12
N ALA A 691 37.55 35.11 -16.09
CA ALA A 691 36.15 34.79 -15.87
C ALA A 691 35.97 33.26 -15.79
N PRO A 692 35.02 32.76 -14.97
CA PRO A 692 34.73 31.32 -14.91
C PRO A 692 34.22 30.82 -16.27
N LEU A 693 34.84 29.75 -16.77
CA LEU A 693 34.45 29.06 -18.00
C LEU A 693 33.71 27.76 -17.64
N LEU A 694 32.62 27.47 -18.35
CA LEU A 694 31.95 26.18 -18.25
C LEU A 694 32.94 25.04 -18.62
N PRO A 695 32.90 23.91 -17.88
CA PRO A 695 33.71 22.75 -18.22
C PRO A 695 33.41 22.24 -19.65
N PRO A 696 34.28 21.45 -20.27
CA PRO A 696 33.93 20.78 -21.52
C PRO A 696 32.77 19.81 -21.29
N ALA A 697 31.80 19.77 -22.22
CA ALA A 697 30.60 18.92 -22.12
C ALA A 697 30.90 17.40 -22.04
N GLN A 698 32.13 17.01 -22.39
CA GLN A 698 32.63 15.63 -22.32
C GLN A 698 33.21 15.31 -20.94
N VAL A 699 32.39 15.40 -19.89
CA VAL A 699 32.64 14.62 -18.68
C VAL A 699 31.73 13.40 -18.81
N PRO A 700 32.27 12.16 -18.88
CA PRO A 700 31.45 10.97 -19.07
C PRO A 700 30.49 10.83 -17.89
N SER A 701 29.24 11.22 -18.09
CA SER A 701 28.14 10.94 -17.18
C SER A 701 27.76 9.47 -17.34
N VAL A 702 28.40 8.60 -16.55
CA VAL A 702 28.11 7.16 -16.42
C VAL A 702 28.37 6.37 -17.72
N PRO A 703 29.13 5.25 -17.69
CA PRO A 703 29.35 4.45 -18.89
C PRO A 703 28.01 4.02 -19.50
N ALA A 704 27.85 4.26 -20.80
CA ALA A 704 26.69 3.96 -21.63
C ALA A 704 26.41 2.45 -21.81
N THR A 705 26.96 1.60 -20.95
CA THR A 705 26.43 0.25 -20.76
C THR A 705 25.16 0.37 -19.93
N PRO A 706 23.98 -0.02 -20.44
CA PRO A 706 22.81 -0.17 -19.59
C PRO A 706 23.09 -1.34 -18.65
N VAL A 707 23.73 -1.07 -17.51
CA VAL A 707 23.49 -1.88 -16.32
C VAL A 707 22.03 -1.63 -16.00
N ALA A 708 21.18 -2.53 -16.49
CA ALA A 708 19.80 -2.61 -16.08
C ALA A 708 19.82 -2.86 -14.57
N TYR A 709 19.74 -1.79 -13.79
CA TYR A 709 19.32 -1.90 -12.41
C TYR A 709 17.86 -2.37 -12.46
N ASP A 710 17.68 -3.68 -12.53
CA ASP A 710 16.36 -4.27 -12.35
C ASP A 710 16.00 -4.07 -10.88
N LEU A 711 15.28 -2.99 -10.60
CA LEU A 711 14.78 -2.63 -9.26
C LEU A 711 13.70 -3.62 -8.76
N ARG A 712 13.48 -4.73 -9.46
CA ARG A 712 12.64 -5.83 -8.98
C ARG A 712 13.32 -6.52 -7.80
N PRO A 713 12.60 -6.81 -6.71
CA PRO A 713 13.13 -7.58 -5.57
C PRO A 713 13.58 -9.02 -5.90
N GLN A 714 13.45 -9.48 -7.14
CA GLN A 714 13.67 -10.89 -7.48
C GLN A 714 15.15 -11.27 -7.62
N ALA A 715 16.05 -10.31 -7.79
CA ALA A 715 17.49 -10.59 -7.86
C ALA A 715 18.15 -10.89 -6.50
N GLN A 716 17.41 -10.80 -5.39
CA GLN A 716 17.95 -10.99 -4.04
C GLN A 716 17.61 -12.34 -3.40
N VAL A 717 16.93 -13.24 -4.11
CA VAL A 717 16.44 -14.52 -3.54
C VAL A 717 17.49 -15.64 -3.60
N ASP A 718 18.61 -15.49 -4.32
CA ASP A 718 19.60 -16.56 -4.49
C ASP A 718 20.85 -16.46 -3.60
N LEU A 719 20.90 -15.48 -2.67
CA LEU A 719 22.04 -15.28 -1.76
C LEU A 719 21.81 -15.75 -0.31
N THR A 720 20.69 -16.41 -0.01
CA THR A 720 20.35 -16.82 1.38
C THR A 720 20.11 -18.30 1.62
N ARG A 721 20.41 -19.20 0.66
CA ARG A 721 20.55 -20.64 0.97
C ARG A 721 21.96 -20.96 1.49
N ALA A 722 22.33 -20.37 2.62
CA ALA A 722 23.38 -20.96 3.46
C ALA A 722 22.77 -22.18 4.16
N GLN A 723 23.34 -23.37 3.94
CA GLN A 723 23.02 -24.55 4.76
C GLN A 723 23.40 -24.25 6.22
N PRO A 724 22.58 -24.67 7.21
CA PRO A 724 22.91 -24.42 8.61
C PRO A 724 24.19 -25.17 9.03
N PRO A 725 25.02 -24.57 9.90
CA PRO A 725 26.27 -25.17 10.34
C PRO A 725 26.04 -26.37 11.28
N VAL A 726 26.97 -27.34 11.21
CA VAL A 726 26.99 -28.56 12.02
C VAL A 726 27.28 -28.20 13.48
N THR A 727 26.51 -28.75 14.42
CA THR A 727 26.70 -28.53 15.87
C THR A 727 27.85 -29.41 16.37
N GLU A 728 28.94 -28.80 16.84
CA GLU A 728 29.97 -29.50 17.62
C GLU A 728 29.68 -29.36 19.12
N THR A 729 29.54 -30.50 19.79
CA THR A 729 29.37 -30.61 21.25
C THR A 729 30.74 -30.55 21.91
N MET A 730 31.01 -29.53 22.73
CA MET A 730 32.21 -29.46 23.57
C MET A 730 31.94 -30.08 24.96
N GLU A 731 32.58 -31.21 25.27
CA GLU A 731 32.80 -31.66 26.65
C GLU A 731 34.10 -31.03 27.19
N SER A 732 34.03 -30.42 28.37
CA SER A 732 35.20 -29.92 29.11
C SER A 732 35.25 -30.57 30.49
N PRO A 733 36.37 -31.19 30.92
CA PRO A 733 36.51 -31.61 32.31
C PRO A 733 37.02 -30.46 33.18
N ARG A 734 36.43 -30.34 34.37
CA ARG A 734 36.76 -29.38 35.46
C ARG A 734 38.13 -29.68 36.10
N GLN A 735 38.86 -28.63 36.49
CA GLN A 735 39.66 -28.67 37.73
C GLN A 735 39.72 -27.28 38.41
N LEU A 736 39.76 -27.33 39.74
CA LEU A 736 39.46 -26.30 40.76
C LEU A 736 40.77 -25.89 41.51
N PRO A 737 40.80 -24.94 42.49
CA PRO A 737 41.50 -23.65 42.40
C PRO A 737 42.58 -23.37 43.50
N GLY A 738 43.27 -22.22 43.41
CA GLY A 738 43.95 -21.52 44.53
C GLY A 738 44.50 -20.15 44.08
N LEU A 739 43.95 -18.99 44.54
CA LEU A 739 44.26 -18.21 45.78
C LEU A 739 45.72 -17.66 45.77
N VAL A 740 46.12 -16.38 45.94
CA VAL A 740 45.61 -15.00 46.20
C VAL A 740 46.80 -14.06 45.79
N VAL A 741 46.65 -12.84 45.26
CA VAL A 741 46.71 -11.54 45.99
C VAL A 741 46.27 -10.39 45.05
N ASP A 742 45.56 -9.46 45.68
CA ASP A 742 44.76 -8.32 45.24
C ASP A 742 45.60 -7.06 44.89
N ARG A 743 45.28 -6.35 43.79
CA ARG A 743 44.71 -4.97 43.78
C ARG A 743 44.88 -4.18 42.46
N MET A 744 43.71 -3.76 41.96
CA MET A 744 43.38 -2.47 41.32
C MET A 744 43.80 -2.18 39.86
N GLN A 745 42.79 -2.34 38.97
CA GLN A 745 42.34 -1.46 37.87
C GLN A 745 43.39 -0.72 37.01
N ALA A 746 43.56 -1.14 35.74
CA ALA A 746 42.83 -0.57 34.58
C ALA A 746 43.48 -0.98 33.23
N THR A 747 42.63 -1.17 32.23
CA THR A 747 42.88 -1.29 30.78
C THR A 747 43.61 -2.54 30.25
N SER A 748 42.78 -3.53 29.93
CA SER A 748 43.04 -4.60 28.96
C SER A 748 42.98 -4.05 27.53
N ARG A 749 43.99 -4.38 26.73
CA ARG A 749 43.80 -4.87 25.35
C ARG A 749 44.82 -5.97 25.08
N GLY A 750 44.34 -7.21 25.21
CA GLY A 750 45.04 -8.42 24.83
C GLY A 750 45.00 -8.65 23.33
N ALA A 751 46.17 -9.07 22.82
CA ALA A 751 46.41 -10.29 22.03
C ALA A 751 45.27 -10.87 21.17
N GLY A 752 45.62 -11.16 19.91
CA GLY A 752 44.88 -12.09 19.07
C GLY A 752 45.20 -12.03 17.57
N VAL A 753 46.47 -11.98 17.16
CA VAL A 753 46.85 -12.29 15.77
C VAL A 753 47.18 -13.79 15.72
N ASN A 754 46.27 -14.59 15.15
CA ASN A 754 46.53 -16.00 14.88
C ASN A 754 47.48 -16.11 13.69
N ILE A 755 48.65 -16.70 13.91
CA ILE A 755 49.57 -17.16 12.87
C ILE A 755 49.00 -18.49 12.35
N ALA A 756 48.47 -18.50 11.13
CA ALA A 756 48.06 -19.74 10.46
C ALA A 756 49.32 -20.49 10.03
N SER A 757 49.58 -21.64 10.65
CA SER A 757 50.75 -22.50 10.45
C SER A 757 50.61 -23.50 9.30
N ASP A 758 49.78 -23.21 8.29
CA ASP A 758 49.60 -24.11 7.14
C ASP A 758 49.49 -23.34 5.81
N PRO A 759 50.51 -23.38 4.94
CA PRO A 759 50.50 -22.69 3.64
C PRO A 759 49.58 -23.36 2.60
N ALA A 760 49.04 -24.56 2.86
CA ALA A 760 48.21 -25.28 1.90
C ALA A 760 46.73 -24.84 1.89
N ALA A 761 46.23 -24.19 2.95
CA ALA A 761 44.84 -23.71 3.03
C ALA A 761 44.59 -22.37 2.30
N LEU A 762 45.64 -21.73 1.79
CA LEU A 762 45.59 -20.39 1.18
C LEU A 762 45.38 -20.41 -0.35
N TYR A 763 45.15 -21.57 -0.97
CA TYR A 763 44.94 -21.70 -2.43
C TYR A 763 43.48 -22.00 -2.84
N ALA A 764 42.53 -22.08 -1.91
CA ALA A 764 41.15 -22.51 -2.20
C ALA A 764 40.12 -21.36 -2.26
N ILE A 765 40.50 -20.21 -2.81
CA ILE A 765 39.56 -19.14 -3.17
C ILE A 765 39.98 -18.64 -4.56
N GLU A 766 39.20 -19.06 -5.56
CA GLU A 766 39.16 -18.45 -6.89
C GLU A 766 38.58 -17.04 -6.73
N ASP A 767 39.14 -16.07 -7.45
CA ASP A 767 38.64 -14.69 -7.62
C ASP A 767 39.35 -13.55 -6.83
N VAL A 768 40.66 -13.68 -6.52
CA VAL A 768 41.51 -12.50 -6.25
C VAL A 768 42.93 -12.70 -6.79
N ASP A 769 43.35 -11.85 -7.74
CA ASP A 769 44.67 -11.89 -8.41
C ASP A 769 45.84 -11.30 -7.60
N VAL A 770 45.54 -10.72 -6.42
CA VAL A 770 46.46 -9.86 -5.68
C VAL A 770 46.57 -10.29 -4.21
N THR A 771 47.79 -10.26 -3.66
CA THR A 771 48.12 -10.50 -2.25
C THR A 771 48.47 -9.18 -1.56
N VAL A 772 47.87 -8.92 -0.39
CA VAL A 772 48.12 -7.70 0.39
C VAL A 772 49.10 -7.98 1.53
N LEU A 773 50.20 -7.22 1.56
CA LEU A 773 51.19 -7.26 2.64
C LEU A 773 51.13 -5.96 3.45
N GLN A 774 51.00 -6.05 4.77
CA GLN A 774 51.18 -4.90 5.65
C GLN A 774 52.66 -4.72 5.97
N VAL A 775 53.17 -3.52 5.74
CA VAL A 775 54.61 -3.19 5.79
C VAL A 775 54.95 -2.40 7.05
N ALA A 776 54.10 -1.45 7.45
CA ALA A 776 54.29 -0.63 8.65
C ALA A 776 52.95 -0.19 9.27
N SER A 777 52.99 0.17 10.55
CA SER A 777 51.91 0.89 11.25
C SER A 777 52.51 2.13 11.91
N THR A 778 51.94 3.30 11.65
CA THR A 778 52.41 4.59 12.14
C THR A 778 51.30 5.34 12.85
N GLU A 779 51.63 6.18 13.81
CA GLU A 779 50.65 6.94 14.60
C GLU A 779 50.14 8.20 13.86
N SER A 780 50.79 8.60 12.76
CA SER A 780 50.43 9.82 12.02
C SER A 780 50.45 9.63 10.51
N GLN A 781 49.51 10.29 9.82
CA GLN A 781 49.36 10.21 8.36
C GLN A 781 50.64 10.68 7.64
N ARG A 782 51.27 11.76 8.12
CA ARG A 782 52.52 12.25 7.54
C ARG A 782 53.66 11.24 7.62
N ALA A 783 53.73 10.46 8.71
CA ALA A 783 54.72 9.39 8.82
C ALA A 783 54.41 8.24 7.83
N ALA A 784 53.14 7.88 7.65
CA ALA A 784 52.74 6.90 6.65
C ALA A 784 53.09 7.34 5.21
N ASP A 785 52.90 8.62 4.88
CA ASP A 785 53.21 9.16 3.55
C ASP A 785 54.72 9.10 3.23
N VAL A 786 55.59 9.31 4.24
CA VAL A 786 57.05 9.18 4.08
C VAL A 786 57.46 7.73 3.79
N GLU A 787 56.85 6.77 4.48
CA GLU A 787 57.09 5.33 4.24
C GLU A 787 56.62 4.92 2.83
N VAL A 788 55.48 5.45 2.35
CA VAL A 788 55.02 5.21 0.98
C VAL A 788 55.98 5.80 -0.06
N ALA A 789 56.53 6.99 0.19
CA ALA A 789 57.53 7.58 -0.69
C ALA A 789 58.82 6.74 -0.76
N GLN A 790 59.23 6.14 0.37
CA GLN A 790 60.39 5.23 0.43
C GLN A 790 60.12 3.92 -0.33
N LEU A 791 58.90 3.37 -0.25
CA LEU A 791 58.48 2.19 -1.02
C LEU A 791 58.40 2.48 -2.52
N ALA A 792 57.92 3.67 -2.90
CA ALA A 792 57.86 4.11 -4.29
C ALA A 792 59.26 4.23 -4.92
N ALA A 793 60.27 4.68 -4.16
CA ALA A 793 61.66 4.71 -4.60
C ALA A 793 62.24 3.29 -4.88
N ALA A 794 61.67 2.25 -4.27
CA ALA A 794 62.00 0.85 -4.52
C ALA A 794 61.13 0.18 -5.60
N GLY A 795 60.27 0.95 -6.27
CA GLY A 795 59.36 0.47 -7.31
C GLY A 795 58.15 -0.31 -6.80
N LEU A 796 57.79 -0.14 -5.52
CA LEU A 796 56.61 -0.76 -4.89
C LEU A 796 55.52 0.29 -4.67
N VAL A 797 54.27 -0.06 -4.96
CA VAL A 797 53.12 0.84 -4.76
C VAL A 797 52.52 0.60 -3.37
N GLY A 798 52.68 1.58 -2.49
CA GLY A 798 52.11 1.59 -1.14
C GLY A 798 50.74 2.28 -1.07
N LEU A 799 49.81 1.67 -0.34
CA LEU A 799 48.50 2.22 0.05
C LEU A 799 48.48 2.48 1.56
N VAL A 800 47.79 3.54 1.99
CA VAL A 800 47.65 3.90 3.40
C VAL A 800 46.19 3.79 3.81
N ASP A 801 45.92 2.97 4.81
CA ASP A 801 44.58 2.79 5.38
C ASP A 801 44.57 3.14 6.87
N LEU A 802 43.48 3.71 7.37
CA LEU A 802 43.30 3.94 8.82
C LEU A 802 42.82 2.65 9.51
N ALA A 803 43.46 2.25 10.60
CA ALA A 803 43.08 1.05 11.34
C ALA A 803 41.64 1.17 11.92
N PRO A 804 40.86 0.07 11.96
CA PRO A 804 39.53 0.04 12.55
C PRO A 804 39.63 0.27 14.07
N GLY A 805 39.52 1.54 14.46
CA GLY A 805 39.86 2.01 15.81
C GLY A 805 40.46 3.43 15.85
N GLY A 806 40.85 3.99 14.69
CA GLY A 806 41.14 5.42 14.51
C GLY A 806 42.47 5.94 15.08
N GLY A 807 43.33 5.06 15.61
CA GLY A 807 44.58 5.45 16.30
C GLY A 807 45.88 5.19 15.54
N GLU A 808 45.86 4.41 14.46
CA GLU A 808 47.06 4.04 13.70
C GLU A 808 46.76 4.00 12.20
N TRP A 809 47.72 4.45 11.40
CA TRP A 809 47.76 4.36 9.95
C TRP A 809 48.58 3.14 9.54
N ARG A 810 48.05 2.30 8.66
CA ARG A 810 48.70 1.09 8.16
C ARG A 810 49.15 1.32 6.74
N VAL A 811 50.42 1.06 6.48
CA VAL A 811 51.00 1.07 5.12
C VAL A 811 50.98 -0.35 4.59
N ARG A 812 50.31 -0.55 3.47
CA ARG A 812 50.11 -1.86 2.82
C ARG A 812 50.60 -1.80 1.38
N ILE A 813 51.08 -2.91 0.85
CA ILE A 813 51.39 -3.05 -0.57
C ILE A 813 50.56 -4.17 -1.18
N GLN A 814 50.21 -4.00 -2.45
CA GLN A 814 49.54 -5.00 -3.26
C GLN A 814 50.56 -5.66 -4.18
N VAL A 815 50.70 -6.98 -4.07
CA VAL A 815 51.64 -7.77 -4.88
C VAL A 815 50.87 -8.83 -5.67
N PRO A 816 51.16 -9.05 -6.96
CA PRO A 816 50.53 -10.12 -7.74
C PRO A 816 50.72 -11.48 -7.08
N ARG A 817 49.71 -12.35 -7.13
CA ARG A 817 49.72 -13.70 -6.53
C ARG A 817 50.55 -14.71 -7.34
N ASN A 818 51.77 -14.33 -7.71
CA ASN A 818 52.77 -15.20 -8.31
C ASN A 818 53.90 -15.44 -7.29
N ALA A 819 54.22 -16.70 -7.00
CA ALA A 819 55.24 -17.06 -6.01
C ALA A 819 56.58 -16.32 -6.22
N ARG A 820 56.99 -16.14 -7.49
CA ARG A 820 58.23 -15.44 -7.83
C ARG A 820 58.17 -13.94 -7.57
N ALA A 821 57.03 -13.30 -7.84
CA ALA A 821 56.83 -11.87 -7.61
C ALA A 821 56.70 -11.55 -6.11
N LEU A 822 56.04 -12.44 -5.36
CA LEU A 822 55.92 -12.35 -3.92
C LEU A 822 57.30 -12.44 -3.24
N ASP A 823 58.11 -13.44 -3.60
CA ASP A 823 59.47 -13.60 -3.05
C ASP A 823 60.37 -12.40 -3.37
N GLU A 824 60.31 -11.86 -4.60
CA GLU A 824 61.10 -10.68 -4.98
C GLU A 824 60.66 -9.42 -4.21
N SER A 825 59.35 -9.22 -4.03
CA SER A 825 58.81 -8.10 -3.25
C SER A 825 59.18 -8.19 -1.77
N ILE A 826 59.14 -9.39 -1.17
CA ILE A 826 59.54 -9.63 0.21
C ILE A 826 61.05 -9.41 0.38
N ALA A 827 61.87 -9.84 -0.60
CA ALA A 827 63.31 -9.60 -0.58
C ALA A 827 63.63 -8.09 -0.65
N LYS A 828 62.95 -7.33 -1.53
CA LYS A 828 63.08 -5.87 -1.62
C LYS A 828 62.66 -5.18 -0.31
N LEU A 829 61.55 -5.58 0.28
CA LEU A 829 61.07 -5.05 1.55
C LEU A 829 62.03 -5.32 2.72
N ARG A 830 62.60 -6.52 2.81
CA ARG A 830 63.62 -6.83 3.82
C ARG A 830 64.91 -6.04 3.58
N GLY A 831 65.29 -5.81 2.32
CA GLY A 831 66.42 -4.95 1.96
C GLY A 831 66.26 -3.49 2.40
N LEU A 832 65.01 -3.04 2.56
CA LEU A 832 64.65 -1.71 3.08
C LEU A 832 64.44 -1.70 4.61
N GLY A 833 64.59 -2.86 5.28
CA GLY A 833 64.44 -2.99 6.72
C GLY A 833 63.03 -3.30 7.22
N TYR A 834 62.05 -3.58 6.34
CA TYR A 834 60.69 -3.90 6.75
C TYR A 834 60.47 -5.40 7.00
N THR A 835 59.58 -5.72 7.94
CA THR A 835 59.10 -7.08 8.21
C THR A 835 57.64 -7.23 7.75
N PRO A 836 57.38 -7.59 6.48
CA PRO A 836 56.02 -7.63 5.96
C PRO A 836 55.20 -8.76 6.57
N GLN A 837 53.95 -8.46 6.90
CA GLN A 837 52.97 -9.43 7.42
C GLN A 837 51.87 -9.65 6.38
N LEU A 838 51.56 -10.92 6.11
CA LEU A 838 50.47 -11.29 5.22
C LEU A 838 49.13 -10.97 5.90
N VAL A 839 48.29 -10.19 5.24
CA VAL A 839 46.95 -9.88 5.75
C VAL A 839 45.95 -10.79 5.05
N ALA A 840 45.28 -11.67 5.81
CA ALA A 840 44.39 -12.70 5.25
C ALA A 840 43.09 -12.13 4.63
N ARG A 841 42.82 -10.82 4.76
CA ARG A 841 41.68 -10.14 4.15
C ARG A 841 42.07 -8.68 3.81
N PRO A 842 41.71 -8.16 2.62
CA PRO A 842 41.96 -6.76 2.25
C PRO A 842 41.39 -5.78 3.29
#